data_AF-A0A2W0BB60-F1
#
_entry.id   AF-A0A2W0BB60-F1
#
_cell.length_a   1.000
_cell.length_b   1.000
_cell.length_c   1.000
_cell.angle_alpha   90.00
_cell.angle_beta   90.00
_cell.angle_gamma   90.00
#
_symmetry.space_group_name_H-M   'P 1'
#
loop_
_entity.id
_entity.type
_entity.pdbx_description
1 polymer ?
#
loop_
_entity_poly.entity_id
_entity_poly.type
_entity_poly.pdbx_seq_one_letter_code
_entity_poly.pdbx_strand_id
1 'polypeptide(L)'
;MIVVDPRFTRTAATADLFCQIRAGADIAFLGGMIKYAIDNNRIAKDYLVNYTNAAFIVKDGFKLPDDGLYSGFDPATQVYDKSTWNYQEGGDMSHAAAAAIVSAPALAAASNRPEPRGSESGEDPQQANQGGPQTPGGHGQGYQGASPAGAKATESAKPTPMLPPNVAYDLTLQHPRSVFQLLKQQYSRYTPEMVERITGIPKDQFLKAADLYTSIRKDGDMKKAGTVIYAVGWTQHTFGTQIIRTAAMLQLIMGNVGRAGGGVNALRGHSNIQGATDMGGVFDIWPGYLKVPNPADVDLKTYLKRITPTPSKPNNWDSFNYWSNTPKFAVSYLKAMYGDAATKDNDFAFQYMPKIDRNYSWTQLWDNMYRGKVQGMFAFGMNGVAIGPDSQKNIDALKKADWLVVGEIYPDETSEFWRSPGISADDAKNIQTTVYRLPCAGFAEKDGSMTNSSRWVQWKNIALPTPGYARLDQDIVAQIFLRVRALYQSEGGKFPDPILNLTWKYTDPQHPSLSELAKEYNGKALSDLTDPKTQQVIKTGQQLPGFAWLKDDGTTSCGIWIYCGCWTEAGPQLARRGTEDPSGLGIYQNWAWSWPANRRVLYNRASCDPSGKPWDPDRKQVWWNEATQTWVGNDVPDFKADSNPKDHMGPFIMNPEGVGRIFGPLAAFADGPFPEHYEPFESPITNPLHPNQQTNPVVKKFTTPADKYGTTKDGFNIICTTYRLTEHYHYWTKNNPMNVQLIPEPFVEIPVELANDLGIKGGDNVKVTSARSYYVAKAFVTKRIKPMTVDGKMVYQIGIPIHQGYRGIQEDADRNARTIVNRLSPTVTDPNAYTPEFKGFLVKLEKA
;
A
#
# COMPACT_ATOMS: atom_id res chain seq x y z
N MET A 1 21.27 15.22 5.56
CA MET A 1 20.61 14.02 5.01
C MET A 1 21.21 12.76 5.63
N ILE A 2 20.37 11.82 6.07
CA ILE A 2 20.79 10.49 6.55
C ILE A 2 20.32 9.45 5.51
N VAL A 3 21.20 8.53 5.11
CA VAL A 3 20.85 7.40 4.24
C VAL A 3 21.06 6.10 5.01
N VAL A 4 20.00 5.30 5.08
CA VAL A 4 20.02 3.96 5.68
C VAL A 4 19.63 3.00 4.57
N ASP A 5 20.61 2.26 4.04
CA ASP A 5 20.44 1.39 2.87
C ASP A 5 21.42 0.22 3.00
N PRO A 6 21.07 -0.98 2.51
CA PRO A 6 22.03 -2.09 2.43
C PRO A 6 23.30 -1.75 1.64
N ARG A 7 23.29 -0.70 0.82
CA ARG A 7 24.38 -0.39 -0.10
C ARG A 7 24.75 1.09 0.00
N PHE A 8 26.03 1.38 -0.17
CA PHE A 8 26.49 2.74 -0.42
C PHE A 8 26.09 3.15 -1.84
N THR A 9 24.93 3.82 -1.95
CA THR A 9 24.34 4.26 -3.22
C THR A 9 24.85 5.65 -3.64
N ARG A 10 24.44 6.11 -4.83
CA ARG A 10 24.69 7.50 -5.27
C ARG A 10 24.06 8.53 -4.32
N THR A 11 22.94 8.21 -3.68
CA THR A 11 22.34 9.06 -2.64
C THR A 11 23.17 9.06 -1.36
N ALA A 12 23.73 7.91 -0.96
CA ALA A 12 24.63 7.83 0.18
C ALA A 12 25.91 8.67 -0.03
N ALA A 13 26.38 8.79 -1.27
CA ALA A 13 27.55 9.59 -1.62
C ALA A 13 27.40 11.10 -1.33
N THR A 14 26.17 11.59 -1.24
CA THR A 14 25.87 13.00 -0.89
C THR A 14 25.23 13.14 0.48
N ALA A 15 25.23 12.08 1.30
CA ALA A 15 24.64 12.08 2.63
C ALA A 15 25.66 12.52 3.69
N ASP A 16 25.20 13.17 4.75
CA ASP A 16 26.02 13.51 5.91
C ASP A 16 26.31 12.26 6.78
N LEU A 17 25.41 11.27 6.72
CA LEU A 17 25.53 10.01 7.43
C LEU A 17 24.97 8.87 6.59
N PHE A 18 25.77 7.83 6.38
CA PHE A 18 25.34 6.56 5.81
C PHE A 18 25.40 5.46 6.88
N CYS A 19 24.33 4.68 7.01
CA CYS A 19 24.27 3.48 7.84
C CYS A 19 23.95 2.28 6.95
N GLN A 20 24.86 1.31 6.87
CA GLN A 20 24.59 0.06 6.14
C GLN A 20 23.65 -0.81 6.97
N ILE A 21 22.45 -1.10 6.46
CA ILE A 21 21.45 -1.92 7.15
C ILE A 21 21.29 -3.28 6.46
N ARG A 22 21.11 -4.35 7.23
CA ARG A 22 20.65 -5.62 6.68
C ARG A 22 19.26 -5.48 6.07
N ALA A 23 19.06 -6.00 4.86
CA ALA A 23 17.75 -5.98 4.22
C ALA A 23 16.68 -6.69 5.07
N GLY A 24 15.55 -6.01 5.32
CA GLY A 24 14.45 -6.53 6.14
C GLY A 24 14.55 -6.25 7.64
N ALA A 25 15.53 -5.44 8.08
CA ALA A 25 15.71 -5.09 9.50
C ALA A 25 15.17 -3.69 9.87
N ASP A 26 14.41 -3.05 8.97
CA ASP A 26 13.99 -1.64 9.10
C ASP A 26 13.08 -1.37 10.31
N ILE A 27 12.21 -2.32 10.70
CA ILE A 27 11.35 -2.18 11.89
C ILE A 27 12.21 -2.05 13.15
N ALA A 28 13.30 -2.82 13.26
CA ALA A 28 14.19 -2.74 14.41
C ALA A 28 14.90 -1.38 14.48
N PHE A 29 15.40 -0.88 13.35
CA PHE A 29 16.03 0.45 13.28
C PHE A 29 15.07 1.57 13.67
N LEU A 30 13.88 1.61 13.07
CA LEU A 30 12.87 2.65 13.33
C LEU A 30 12.26 2.52 14.73
N GLY A 31 12.06 1.29 15.21
CA GLY A 31 11.59 1.01 16.58
C GLY A 31 12.61 1.47 17.62
N GLY A 32 13.90 1.25 17.37
CA GLY A 32 14.98 1.83 18.16
C GLY A 32 14.95 3.36 18.17
N MET A 33 14.68 4.00 17.02
CA MET A 33 14.54 5.47 16.95
C MET A 33 13.34 5.98 17.77
N ILE A 34 12.20 5.26 17.75
CA ILE A 34 11.04 5.58 18.59
C ILE A 34 11.42 5.48 20.07
N LYS A 35 12.07 4.38 20.48
CA LYS A 35 12.57 4.22 21.85
C LYS A 35 13.50 5.37 22.24
N TYR A 36 14.49 5.68 21.39
CA TYR A 36 15.44 6.76 21.65
C TYR A 36 14.74 8.11 21.81
N ALA A 37 13.76 8.43 20.96
CA ALA A 37 13.00 9.68 21.05
C ALA A 37 12.22 9.77 22.38
N ILE A 38 11.57 8.68 22.80
CA ILE A 38 10.82 8.62 24.07
C ILE A 38 11.75 8.74 25.27
N ASP A 39 12.81 7.92 25.34
CA ASP A 39 13.72 7.87 26.49
C ASP A 39 14.48 9.19 26.71
N ASN A 40 14.73 9.94 25.63
CA ASN A 40 15.44 11.22 25.67
C ASN A 40 14.49 12.43 25.67
N ASN A 41 13.19 12.24 25.87
CA ASN A 41 12.17 13.29 25.86
C ASN A 41 12.22 14.18 24.60
N ARG A 42 12.47 13.58 23.44
CA ARG A 42 12.53 14.25 22.12
C ARG A 42 11.23 14.07 21.36
N ILE A 43 10.11 14.22 22.04
CA ILE A 43 8.77 14.01 21.49
C ILE A 43 8.01 15.34 21.44
N ALA A 44 7.07 15.47 20.50
CA ALA A 44 6.19 16.63 20.40
C ALA A 44 4.95 16.43 21.29
N LYS A 45 5.07 16.63 22.61
CA LYS A 45 4.03 16.26 23.59
C LYS A 45 2.65 16.86 23.28
N ASP A 46 2.56 18.16 23.00
CA ASP A 46 1.26 18.81 22.73
C ASP A 46 0.65 18.32 21.40
N TYR A 47 1.48 18.10 20.38
CA TYR A 47 1.03 17.48 19.14
C TYR A 47 0.51 16.05 19.41
N LEU A 48 1.27 15.28 20.19
CA LEU A 48 0.99 13.88 20.50
C LEU A 48 -0.36 13.73 21.21
N VAL A 49 -0.62 14.53 22.24
CA VAL A 49 -1.84 14.45 23.04
C VAL A 49 -3.08 14.88 22.24
N ASN A 50 -2.98 15.94 21.43
CA ASN A 50 -4.15 16.53 20.78
C ASN A 50 -4.42 15.96 19.37
N TYR A 51 -3.38 15.52 18.64
CA TYR A 51 -3.51 15.15 17.22
C TYR A 51 -3.26 13.67 16.95
N THR A 52 -3.01 12.88 17.98
CA THR A 52 -2.84 11.43 17.85
C THR A 52 -3.72 10.70 18.86
N ASN A 53 -3.88 9.40 18.68
CA ASN A 53 -4.57 8.56 19.64
C ASN A 53 -3.72 8.14 20.85
N ALA A 54 -2.57 8.80 21.11
CA ALA A 54 -1.68 8.47 22.23
C ALA A 54 -2.37 8.44 23.59
N ALA A 55 -3.33 9.34 23.82
CA ALA A 55 -4.11 9.45 25.04
C ALA A 55 -5.25 8.43 25.12
N PHE A 56 -5.63 7.76 24.01
CA PHE A 56 -6.78 6.87 24.01
C PHE A 56 -6.47 5.58 24.79
N ILE A 57 -7.49 5.03 25.43
CA ILE A 57 -7.36 3.81 26.24
C ILE A 57 -7.69 2.59 25.37
N VAL A 58 -6.78 1.62 25.32
CA VAL A 58 -6.96 0.36 24.60
C VAL A 58 -7.75 -0.62 25.47
N LYS A 59 -8.78 -1.23 24.87
CA LYS A 59 -9.71 -2.18 25.49
C LYS A 59 -8.98 -3.30 26.23
N ASP A 60 -9.49 -3.70 27.38
CA ASP A 60 -8.96 -4.82 28.16
C ASP A 60 -8.88 -6.12 27.36
N GLY A 61 -7.90 -6.95 27.72
CA GLY A 61 -7.61 -8.21 27.03
C GLY A 61 -6.63 -8.08 25.84
N PHE A 62 -6.37 -6.89 25.31
CA PHE A 62 -5.27 -6.72 24.34
C PHE A 62 -3.92 -7.00 24.99
N LYS A 63 -3.09 -7.82 24.35
CA LYS A 63 -1.73 -8.16 24.78
C LYS A 63 -0.72 -7.84 23.68
N LEU A 64 0.42 -7.29 24.09
CA LEU A 64 1.59 -7.08 23.25
C LEU A 64 2.25 -8.42 22.90
N PRO A 65 3.08 -8.47 21.84
CA PRO A 65 3.65 -9.70 21.31
C PRO A 65 4.96 -10.04 22.03
N ASP A 66 4.88 -10.37 23.31
CA ASP A 66 6.06 -10.71 24.13
C ASP A 66 6.78 -11.96 23.60
N ASP A 67 6.05 -12.88 22.99
CA ASP A 67 6.52 -14.09 22.29
C ASP A 67 6.48 -13.97 20.75
N GLY A 68 6.24 -12.77 20.24
CA GLY A 68 6.05 -12.50 18.82
C GLY A 68 4.60 -12.63 18.34
N LEU A 69 3.61 -12.85 19.23
CA LEU A 69 2.21 -12.96 18.86
C LEU A 69 1.31 -12.03 19.69
N TYR A 70 0.51 -11.19 19.02
CA TYR A 70 -0.51 -10.39 19.70
C TYR A 70 -1.65 -11.26 20.29
N SER A 71 -2.43 -10.70 21.22
CA SER A 71 -3.67 -11.35 21.68
C SER A 71 -4.59 -11.69 20.51
N GLY A 72 -5.15 -12.90 20.52
CA GLY A 72 -6.13 -13.36 19.54
C GLY A 72 -5.57 -14.22 18.40
N PHE A 73 -4.28 -14.57 18.41
CA PHE A 73 -3.71 -15.43 17.37
C PHE A 73 -4.29 -16.86 17.44
N ASP A 74 -4.74 -17.37 16.31
CA ASP A 74 -5.07 -18.78 16.13
C ASP A 74 -3.99 -19.48 15.29
N PRO A 75 -3.19 -20.40 15.87
CA PRO A 75 -2.13 -21.09 15.15
C PRO A 75 -2.65 -22.06 14.08
N ALA A 76 -3.90 -22.53 14.16
CA ALA A 76 -4.46 -23.46 13.17
C ALA A 76 -4.86 -22.74 11.88
N THR A 77 -5.42 -21.54 11.99
CA THR A 77 -5.86 -20.75 10.83
C THR A 77 -4.85 -19.69 10.39
N GLN A 78 -3.84 -19.38 11.23
CA GLN A 78 -2.87 -18.30 11.00
C GLN A 78 -3.57 -16.94 10.79
N VAL A 79 -4.54 -16.66 11.65
CA VAL A 79 -5.33 -15.42 11.65
C VAL A 79 -5.48 -14.93 13.10
N TYR A 80 -5.60 -13.62 13.27
CA TYR A 80 -5.93 -13.02 14.56
C TYR A 80 -7.45 -12.77 14.68
N ASP A 81 -8.04 -13.13 15.82
CA ASP A 81 -9.22 -12.45 16.36
C ASP A 81 -8.78 -11.08 16.89
N LYS A 82 -9.26 -10.02 16.23
CA LYS A 82 -8.85 -8.63 16.48
C LYS A 82 -9.82 -7.90 17.41
N SER A 83 -10.75 -8.61 18.05
CA SER A 83 -11.80 -8.02 18.90
C SER A 83 -11.26 -7.24 20.12
N THR A 84 -10.06 -7.57 20.60
CA THR A 84 -9.37 -6.83 21.67
C THR A 84 -8.56 -5.66 21.13
N TRP A 85 -8.27 -5.61 19.83
CA TRP A 85 -7.47 -4.54 19.22
C TRP A 85 -8.33 -3.28 19.02
N ASN A 86 -8.98 -2.78 20.05
CA ASN A 86 -9.96 -1.69 19.95
C ASN A 86 -9.77 -0.70 21.10
N TYR A 87 -10.43 0.45 21.02
CA TYR A 87 -10.50 1.38 22.12
C TYR A 87 -11.52 0.93 23.16
N GLN A 88 -11.28 1.33 24.40
CA GLN A 88 -12.26 1.26 25.47
C GLN A 88 -13.32 2.35 25.27
N GLU A 89 -14.58 1.97 25.43
CA GLU A 89 -15.67 2.94 25.49
C GLU A 89 -15.66 3.65 26.86
N GLY A 90 -15.76 4.98 26.86
CA GLY A 90 -15.74 5.78 28.08
C GLY A 90 -15.39 7.24 27.81
N GLY A 91 -15.19 8.01 28.87
CA GLY A 91 -14.81 9.43 28.80
C GLY A 91 -13.42 9.69 29.37
N ASP A 92 -13.25 10.85 30.01
CA ASP A 92 -11.99 11.25 30.62
C ASP A 92 -11.61 10.33 31.80
N MET A 93 -10.42 9.73 31.73
CA MET A 93 -9.83 8.88 32.76
C MET A 93 -8.58 9.51 33.39
N SER A 94 -8.27 10.78 33.08
CA SER A 94 -7.07 11.48 33.53
C SER A 94 -6.94 11.56 35.06
N HIS A 95 -8.06 11.52 35.79
CA HIS A 95 -8.10 11.55 37.26
C HIS A 95 -8.26 10.18 37.92
N ALA A 96 -8.55 9.12 37.15
CA ALA A 96 -8.72 7.76 37.68
C ALA A 96 -7.36 7.07 37.98
N ALA A 97 -6.29 7.45 37.28
CA ALA A 97 -4.94 6.91 37.48
C ALA A 97 -4.37 7.21 38.88
N ALA A 98 -4.79 8.30 39.52
CA ALA A 98 -4.33 8.68 40.87
C ALA A 98 -4.81 7.70 41.96
N ALA A 99 -5.94 7.01 41.75
CA ALA A 99 -6.46 6.04 42.72
C ALA A 99 -5.79 4.65 42.60
N ALA A 100 -5.31 4.27 41.41
CA ALA A 100 -4.72 2.95 41.17
C ALA A 100 -3.29 2.82 41.72
N ILE A 101 -2.51 3.91 41.74
CA ILE A 101 -1.11 3.91 42.22
C ILE A 101 -1.01 3.59 43.72
N VAL A 102 -2.09 3.78 44.50
CA VAL A 102 -2.10 3.51 45.95
C VAL A 102 -2.31 2.02 46.28
N SER A 103 -2.54 1.13 45.29
CA SER A 103 -2.98 -0.25 45.53
C SER A 103 -2.11 -1.39 44.97
N ALA A 104 -0.94 -1.11 44.39
CA ALA A 104 -0.03 -2.17 43.91
C ALA A 104 1.03 -2.55 44.96
N PRO A 105 1.10 -3.82 45.44
CA PRO A 105 2.22 -4.26 46.26
C PRO A 105 3.49 -4.40 45.42
N ALA A 106 4.63 -4.04 46.00
CA ALA A 106 5.95 -4.15 45.39
C ALA A 106 6.30 -5.61 45.07
N LEU A 107 6.57 -5.90 43.79
CA LEU A 107 7.13 -7.17 43.34
C LEU A 107 8.63 -7.22 43.68
N ALA A 108 8.96 -7.95 44.76
CA ALA A 108 10.31 -8.37 45.09
C ALA A 108 10.65 -9.71 44.39
N ALA A 109 11.91 -9.84 43.99
CA ALA A 109 12.48 -10.99 43.30
C ALA A 109 12.58 -12.25 44.17
N ALA A 110 12.32 -13.44 43.60
CA ALA A 110 12.83 -14.71 44.14
C ALA A 110 12.88 -15.87 43.10
N SER A 111 14.11 -16.29 42.84
CA SER A 111 14.71 -17.61 42.54
C SER A 111 13.89 -18.91 42.31
N ASN A 112 14.43 -19.69 41.35
CA ASN A 112 14.27 -21.13 41.03
C ASN A 112 14.15 -22.12 42.20
N ARG A 113 13.24 -23.13 42.07
CA ARG A 113 13.51 -24.60 42.03
C ARG A 113 12.23 -25.43 41.79
N PRO A 114 12.31 -26.70 41.31
CA PRO A 114 11.19 -27.41 40.66
C PRO A 114 10.57 -28.61 41.42
N GLU A 115 9.45 -29.09 40.84
CA GLU A 115 8.77 -30.42 40.97
C GLU A 115 7.91 -30.70 42.23
N PRO A 116 6.91 -31.65 42.20
CA PRO A 116 6.66 -32.71 41.20
C PRO A 116 5.18 -32.92 40.73
N ARG A 117 5.06 -33.83 39.76
CA ARG A 117 3.86 -34.41 39.13
C ARG A 117 2.92 -35.14 40.09
N GLY A 118 1.63 -35.14 39.75
CA GLY A 118 0.60 -36.04 40.28
C GLY A 118 -0.35 -36.49 39.16
N SER A 119 -0.67 -37.77 39.16
CA SER A 119 -1.36 -38.60 38.16
C SER A 119 -2.88 -38.69 38.33
N GLU A 120 -3.50 -39.47 37.42
CA GLU A 120 -4.85 -40.11 37.49
C GLU A 120 -6.04 -39.31 36.91
N SER A 121 -7.09 -39.88 36.31
CA SER A 121 -7.36 -41.10 35.50
C SER A 121 -8.89 -41.15 35.25
N GLY A 122 -9.34 -41.70 34.11
CA GLY A 122 -10.72 -42.19 33.88
C GLY A 122 -11.77 -41.12 33.51
N GLU A 123 -12.82 -41.37 32.73
CA GLU A 123 -13.40 -42.55 32.09
C GLU A 123 -14.38 -42.06 30.99
N ASP A 124 -14.61 -42.91 29.99
CA ASP A 124 -15.65 -42.82 28.94
C ASP A 124 -17.04 -43.15 29.55
N PRO A 125 -18.17 -42.74 28.93
CA PRO A 125 -18.89 -43.80 28.20
C PRO A 125 -19.65 -43.36 26.94
N GLN A 126 -19.81 -44.38 26.09
CA GLN A 126 -20.54 -44.48 24.84
C GLN A 126 -22.09 -44.36 24.89
N GLN A 127 -22.62 -44.12 23.68
CA GLN A 127 -23.86 -44.62 23.04
C GLN A 127 -25.20 -43.91 23.31
N ALA A 128 -25.85 -43.45 22.23
CA ALA A 128 -27.02 -44.14 21.63
C ALA A 128 -27.52 -43.44 20.35
N ASN A 129 -28.05 -44.27 19.45
CA ASN A 129 -28.47 -44.01 18.07
C ASN A 129 -30.00 -44.14 18.00
N GLN A 130 -30.75 -43.22 17.36
CA GLN A 130 -32.10 -43.47 16.85
C GLN A 130 -32.41 -42.53 15.66
N GLY A 131 -33.08 -43.08 14.62
CA GLY A 131 -33.31 -42.41 13.34
C GLY A 131 -34.79 -42.27 12.92
N GLY A 132 -34.96 -41.59 11.77
CA GLY A 132 -36.12 -41.62 10.85
C GLY A 132 -37.33 -40.74 11.20
N PRO A 133 -38.16 -40.28 10.23
CA PRO A 133 -38.25 -40.69 8.82
C PRO A 133 -38.25 -39.54 7.76
N GLN A 134 -38.06 -39.95 6.50
CA GLN A 134 -38.20 -39.16 5.27
C GLN A 134 -39.66 -39.11 4.76
N THR A 135 -40.02 -38.09 3.96
CA THR A 135 -40.86 -38.18 2.74
C THR A 135 -40.87 -36.83 1.97
N PRO A 136 -41.29 -36.75 0.68
CA PRO A 136 -40.50 -36.10 -0.37
C PRO A 136 -41.20 -34.92 -1.08
N GLY A 137 -40.41 -34.09 -1.79
CA GLY A 137 -40.93 -33.09 -2.72
C GLY A 137 -39.79 -32.53 -3.57
N GLY A 138 -39.66 -33.02 -4.80
CA GLY A 138 -38.66 -32.54 -5.75
C GLY A 138 -39.07 -31.23 -6.39
N HIS A 139 -38.08 -30.46 -6.89
CA HIS A 139 -38.07 -29.77 -8.18
C HIS A 139 -36.68 -29.16 -8.45
N GLY A 140 -36.14 -29.44 -9.65
CA GLY A 140 -35.23 -28.56 -10.39
C GLY A 140 -33.74 -28.56 -10.01
N GLN A 141 -32.96 -29.54 -10.47
CA GLN A 141 -31.50 -29.49 -10.44
C GLN A 141 -30.96 -28.46 -11.46
N GLY A 142 -30.31 -27.42 -10.94
CA GLY A 142 -29.34 -26.61 -11.67
C GLY A 142 -27.93 -26.95 -11.19
N TYR A 143 -27.07 -27.41 -12.10
CA TYR A 143 -25.70 -27.87 -11.84
C TYR A 143 -24.85 -26.84 -11.06
N GLN A 144 -24.54 -27.13 -9.80
CA GLN A 144 -23.47 -26.51 -9.04
C GLN A 144 -22.18 -27.34 -9.23
N GLY A 145 -21.24 -26.80 -10.01
CA GLY A 145 -19.87 -27.30 -10.04
C GLY A 145 -19.19 -27.01 -8.71
N ALA A 146 -18.81 -28.08 -8.01
CA ALA A 146 -18.07 -28.02 -6.75
C ALA A 146 -16.75 -27.23 -6.92
N SER A 147 -16.61 -26.14 -6.16
CA SER A 147 -15.35 -25.41 -6.00
C SER A 147 -14.62 -25.92 -4.75
N PRO A 148 -13.28 -26.09 -4.77
CA PRO A 148 -12.54 -26.38 -3.56
C PRO A 148 -12.38 -25.11 -2.70
N ALA A 149 -12.81 -25.22 -1.44
CA ALA A 149 -12.44 -24.41 -0.27
C ALA A 149 -12.09 -22.91 -0.52
N GLY A 150 -13.09 -22.13 -0.94
CA GLY A 150 -13.25 -20.77 -0.41
C GLY A 150 -13.98 -20.88 0.93
N ALA A 151 -13.65 -20.03 1.90
CA ALA A 151 -14.22 -20.06 3.24
C ALA A 151 -15.73 -20.36 3.21
N LYS A 152 -16.13 -21.49 3.81
CA LYS A 152 -17.54 -21.75 4.11
C LYS A 152 -18.06 -20.52 4.83
N ALA A 153 -19.20 -19.99 4.39
CA ALA A 153 -20.01 -19.12 5.22
C ALA A 153 -20.42 -19.96 6.46
N THR A 154 -19.61 -19.90 7.51
CA THR A 154 -19.89 -20.54 8.79
C THR A 154 -20.90 -19.67 9.55
N GLU A 155 -21.98 -20.31 9.97
CA GLU A 155 -22.74 -20.12 11.21
C GLU A 155 -22.63 -18.74 11.88
N SER A 156 -23.75 -18.01 11.92
CA SER A 156 -23.98 -16.76 12.69
C SER A 156 -22.71 -15.94 12.94
N ALA A 157 -22.24 -15.21 11.92
CA ALA A 157 -21.09 -14.32 12.06
C ALA A 157 -21.28 -13.41 13.29
N LYS A 158 -20.39 -13.54 14.28
CA LYS A 158 -20.32 -12.58 15.40
C LYS A 158 -20.29 -11.17 14.80
N PRO A 159 -21.05 -10.20 15.36
CA PRO A 159 -21.07 -8.84 14.84
C PRO A 159 -19.65 -8.32 14.64
N THR A 160 -19.35 -7.75 13.46
CA THR A 160 -18.04 -7.16 13.21
C THR A 160 -17.78 -6.08 14.27
N PRO A 161 -16.68 -6.14 15.03
CA PRO A 161 -16.40 -5.16 16.06
C PRO A 161 -16.32 -3.75 15.46
N MET A 162 -17.06 -2.80 16.04
CA MET A 162 -17.03 -1.39 15.67
C MET A 162 -16.18 -0.58 16.64
N LEU A 163 -15.70 0.59 16.21
CA LEU A 163 -15.07 1.54 17.12
C LEU A 163 -16.14 2.10 18.07
N PRO A 164 -15.82 2.35 19.35
CA PRO A 164 -16.79 2.88 20.29
C PRO A 164 -17.16 4.33 19.93
N PRO A 165 -18.42 4.76 20.09
CA PRO A 165 -18.84 6.11 19.75
C PRO A 165 -18.17 7.16 20.66
N ASN A 166 -18.01 6.85 21.95
CA ASN A 166 -17.31 7.67 22.94
C ASN A 166 -16.03 6.96 23.41
N VAL A 167 -14.87 7.48 23.03
CA VAL A 167 -13.57 6.85 23.32
C VAL A 167 -13.04 7.32 24.67
N ALA A 168 -12.68 6.37 25.54
CA ALA A 168 -11.98 6.66 26.78
C ALA A 168 -10.56 7.22 26.52
N TYR A 169 -10.15 8.20 27.31
CA TYR A 169 -8.84 8.85 27.12
C TYR A 169 -8.21 9.32 28.45
N ASP A 170 -6.89 9.47 28.47
CA ASP A 170 -6.11 10.06 29.56
C ASP A 170 -5.05 11.03 28.99
N LEU A 171 -5.26 12.33 29.21
CA LEU A 171 -4.37 13.38 28.70
C LEU A 171 -3.04 13.47 29.46
N THR A 172 -2.93 12.86 30.64
CA THR A 172 -1.67 12.77 31.39
C THR A 172 -0.72 11.74 30.79
N LEU A 173 -1.24 10.86 29.92
CA LEU A 173 -0.55 9.72 29.33
C LEU A 173 -0.01 8.72 30.36
N GLN A 174 -0.56 8.68 31.59
CA GLN A 174 -0.09 7.81 32.68
C GLN A 174 -0.88 6.51 32.79
N HIS A 175 -2.10 6.47 32.27
CA HIS A 175 -2.93 5.27 32.31
C HIS A 175 -2.18 4.11 31.63
N PRO A 176 -2.04 2.95 32.28
CA PRO A 176 -1.18 1.86 31.79
C PRO A 176 -1.68 1.28 30.45
N ARG A 177 -2.96 1.45 30.14
CA ARG A 177 -3.58 1.06 28.87
C ARG A 177 -3.71 2.19 27.85
N SER A 178 -3.19 3.38 28.16
CA SER A 178 -3.09 4.42 27.13
C SER A 178 -2.22 3.91 25.99
N VAL A 179 -2.54 4.30 24.76
CA VAL A 179 -1.74 3.95 23.58
C VAL A 179 -0.28 4.33 23.78
N PHE A 180 0.01 5.46 24.44
CA PHE A 180 1.37 5.90 24.73
C PHE A 180 2.13 4.93 25.66
N GLN A 181 1.53 4.45 26.74
CA GLN A 181 2.19 3.51 27.64
C GLN A 181 2.42 2.15 26.97
N LEU A 182 1.45 1.67 26.19
CA LEU A 182 1.61 0.44 25.42
C LEU A 182 2.66 0.56 24.31
N LEU A 183 2.76 1.73 23.65
CA LEU A 183 3.83 2.04 22.71
C LEU A 183 5.21 1.97 23.39
N LYS A 184 5.34 2.59 24.57
CA LYS A 184 6.59 2.57 25.35
C LYS A 184 6.98 1.14 25.72
N GLN A 185 6.01 0.33 26.15
CA GLN A 185 6.24 -1.08 26.46
C GLN A 185 6.65 -1.88 25.21
N GLN A 186 5.91 -1.73 24.10
CA GLN A 186 6.20 -2.40 22.82
C GLN A 186 7.65 -2.20 22.36
N TYR A 187 8.10 -0.95 22.37
CA TYR A 187 9.43 -0.59 21.85
C TYR A 187 10.55 -0.65 22.89
N SER A 188 10.25 -0.92 24.16
CA SER A 188 11.25 -1.04 25.24
C SER A 188 12.35 -2.07 24.92
N ARG A 189 11.99 -3.15 24.20
CA ARG A 189 12.85 -4.27 23.79
C ARG A 189 13.85 -3.91 22.68
N TYR A 190 13.63 -2.81 21.96
CA TYR A 190 14.48 -2.36 20.84
C TYR A 190 15.64 -1.50 21.34
N THR A 191 16.43 -2.03 22.27
CA THR A 191 17.62 -1.33 22.79
C THR A 191 18.67 -1.14 21.69
N PRO A 192 19.62 -0.20 21.81
CA PRO A 192 20.70 -0.04 20.84
C PRO A 192 21.47 -1.35 20.55
N GLU A 193 21.65 -2.21 21.55
CA GLU A 193 22.27 -3.53 21.41
C GLU A 193 21.39 -4.50 20.61
N MET A 194 20.07 -4.51 20.86
CA MET A 194 19.14 -5.32 20.07
C MET A 194 19.06 -4.83 18.61
N VAL A 195 19.07 -3.51 18.41
CA VAL A 195 19.14 -2.91 17.08
C VAL A 195 20.41 -3.35 16.36
N GLU A 196 21.58 -3.27 16.99
CA GLU A 196 22.84 -3.75 16.42
C GLU A 196 22.76 -5.24 16.05
N ARG A 197 22.26 -6.09 16.96
CA ARG A 197 22.11 -7.53 16.71
C ARG A 197 21.24 -7.84 15.49
N ILE A 198 20.10 -7.16 15.33
CA ILE A 198 19.14 -7.42 14.23
C ILE A 198 19.58 -6.76 12.92
N THR A 199 20.06 -5.53 12.97
CA THR A 199 20.33 -4.69 11.79
C THR A 199 21.75 -4.84 11.26
N GLY A 200 22.70 -5.22 12.13
CA GLY A 200 24.14 -5.16 11.88
C GLY A 200 24.71 -3.74 11.80
N ILE A 201 23.93 -2.70 12.10
CA ILE A 201 24.44 -1.33 12.24
C ILE A 201 25.14 -1.23 13.60
N PRO A 202 26.42 -0.82 13.66
CA PRO A 202 27.12 -0.63 14.93
C PRO A 202 26.34 0.28 15.87
N LYS A 203 26.26 -0.08 17.15
CA LYS A 203 25.49 0.63 18.19
C LYS A 203 25.75 2.13 18.17
N ASP A 204 27.01 2.55 18.15
CA ASP A 204 27.39 3.96 18.19
C ASP A 204 26.96 4.71 16.93
N GLN A 205 26.97 4.03 15.77
CA GLN A 205 26.50 4.59 14.52
C GLN A 205 24.97 4.75 14.53
N PHE A 206 24.24 3.78 15.07
CA PHE A 206 22.80 3.89 15.28
C PHE A 206 22.46 5.05 16.24
N LEU A 207 23.14 5.15 17.38
CA LEU A 207 22.95 6.25 18.34
C LEU A 207 23.22 7.62 17.70
N LYS A 208 24.25 7.73 16.87
CA LYS A 208 24.52 8.96 16.09
C LYS A 208 23.38 9.28 15.12
N ALA A 209 22.83 8.29 14.42
CA ALA A 209 21.70 8.49 13.51
C ALA A 209 20.43 8.90 14.27
N ALA A 210 20.14 8.23 15.39
CA ALA A 210 19.00 8.53 16.25
C ALA A 210 19.12 9.93 16.86
N ASP A 211 20.30 10.31 17.35
CA ASP A 211 20.57 11.65 17.88
C ASP A 211 20.34 12.72 16.81
N LEU A 212 20.95 12.56 15.63
CA LEU A 212 20.86 13.52 14.54
C LEU A 212 19.41 13.69 14.07
N TYR A 213 18.69 12.60 13.82
CA TYR A 213 17.31 12.65 13.37
C TYR A 213 16.38 13.28 14.40
N THR A 214 16.52 12.91 15.68
CA THR A 214 15.65 13.39 16.75
C THR A 214 16.05 14.77 17.29
N SER A 215 17.22 15.30 16.89
CA SER A 215 17.72 16.61 17.34
C SER A 215 16.76 17.77 17.05
N ILE A 216 15.86 17.62 16.08
CA ILE A 216 14.82 18.59 15.74
C ILE A 216 13.73 18.75 16.82
N ARG A 217 13.76 17.95 17.89
CA ARG A 217 12.83 17.99 19.04
C ARG A 217 13.54 18.10 20.38
N LYS A 218 14.80 18.57 20.41
CA LYS A 218 15.46 18.92 21.68
C LYS A 218 14.64 20.01 22.38
N ASP A 219 14.48 19.86 23.69
CA ASP A 219 13.79 20.82 24.57
C ASP A 219 12.34 21.14 24.16
N GLY A 220 11.68 20.22 23.46
CA GLY A 220 10.31 20.42 22.96
C GLY A 220 10.19 21.39 21.78
N ASP A 221 11.30 21.75 21.11
CA ASP A 221 11.29 22.68 19.98
C ASP A 221 10.32 22.21 18.88
N MET A 222 9.28 22.99 18.63
CA MET A 222 8.31 22.74 17.57
C MET A 222 8.60 23.53 16.30
N LYS A 223 9.65 24.35 16.20
CA LYS A 223 9.94 25.10 14.97
C LYS A 223 10.46 24.20 13.87
N LYS A 224 11.35 23.25 14.17
CA LYS A 224 11.97 22.38 13.15
C LYS A 224 11.03 21.28 12.63
N ALA A 225 11.35 20.73 11.47
CA ALA A 225 10.62 19.59 10.89
C ALA A 225 11.61 18.63 10.25
N GLY A 226 11.30 17.33 10.29
CA GLY A 226 12.04 16.29 9.61
C GLY A 226 11.12 15.47 8.73
N THR A 227 11.63 14.95 7.62
CA THR A 227 10.89 14.10 6.69
C THR A 227 11.51 12.72 6.61
N VAL A 228 10.67 11.71 6.45
CA VAL A 228 11.08 10.38 6.00
C VAL A 228 10.78 10.27 4.50
N ILE A 229 11.75 9.82 3.70
CA ILE A 229 11.59 9.61 2.26
C ILE A 229 11.83 8.12 1.99
N TYR A 230 10.87 7.44 1.36
CA TYR A 230 10.97 6.00 1.11
C TYR A 230 10.22 5.59 -0.17
N ALA A 231 10.48 4.37 -0.63
CA ALA A 231 9.75 3.72 -1.73
C ALA A 231 9.79 2.18 -1.60
N VAL A 232 10.33 1.48 -2.60
CA VAL A 232 10.30 0.02 -2.70
C VAL A 232 11.21 -0.72 -1.71
N GLY A 233 12.20 -0.04 -1.12
CA GLY A 233 13.08 -0.64 -0.11
C GLY A 233 12.33 -1.11 1.14
N TRP A 234 11.19 -0.47 1.45
CA TRP A 234 10.33 -0.82 2.58
C TRP A 234 9.08 -1.60 2.18
N THR A 235 8.50 -1.32 1.01
CA THR A 235 7.19 -1.90 0.64
C THR A 235 7.26 -3.35 0.15
N GLN A 236 8.44 -3.84 -0.24
CA GLN A 236 8.61 -5.16 -0.88
C GLN A 236 9.20 -6.21 0.07
N HIS A 237 8.56 -6.33 1.23
CA HIS A 237 8.80 -7.33 2.29
C HIS A 237 7.47 -7.91 2.76
N THR A 238 7.48 -9.09 3.38
CA THR A 238 6.29 -9.74 3.97
C THR A 238 5.68 -9.00 5.18
N PHE A 239 6.29 -7.89 5.59
CA PHE A 239 5.87 -6.97 6.65
C PHE A 239 6.08 -5.51 6.22
N GLY A 240 6.07 -5.25 4.90
CA GLY A 240 6.35 -3.92 4.35
C GLY A 240 5.35 -2.86 4.84
N THR A 241 4.09 -3.24 5.03
CA THR A 241 3.08 -2.36 5.63
C THR A 241 3.49 -1.89 7.03
N GLN A 242 4.09 -2.77 7.84
CA GLN A 242 4.51 -2.47 9.20
C GLN A 242 5.80 -1.62 9.28
N ILE A 243 6.71 -1.73 8.30
CA ILE A 243 7.86 -0.81 8.20
C ILE A 243 7.36 0.64 8.06
N ILE A 244 6.42 0.85 7.13
CA ILE A 244 5.84 2.18 6.85
C ILE A 244 5.09 2.70 8.08
N ARG A 245 4.37 1.82 8.78
CA ARG A 245 3.68 2.16 10.03
C ARG A 245 4.65 2.65 11.11
N THR A 246 5.80 1.99 11.26
CA THR A 246 6.83 2.42 12.23
C THR A 246 7.34 3.84 11.90
N ALA A 247 7.59 4.13 10.61
CA ALA A 247 8.01 5.46 10.18
C ALA A 247 6.91 6.52 10.39
N ALA A 248 5.66 6.19 10.08
CA ALA A 248 4.52 7.08 10.33
C ALA A 248 4.36 7.38 11.82
N MET A 249 4.50 6.37 12.68
CA MET A 249 4.48 6.53 14.14
C MET A 249 5.60 7.43 14.64
N LEU A 250 6.83 7.23 14.16
CA LEU A 250 7.96 8.12 14.47
C LEU A 250 7.63 9.57 14.07
N GLN A 251 7.06 9.79 12.88
CA GLN A 251 6.68 11.13 12.42
C GLN A 251 5.54 11.77 13.22
N LEU A 252 4.59 10.98 13.72
CA LEU A 252 3.51 11.46 14.60
C LEU A 252 4.05 11.84 15.99
N ILE A 253 4.89 10.99 16.59
CA ILE A 253 5.50 11.24 17.91
C ILE A 253 6.41 12.46 17.87
N MET A 254 7.09 12.67 16.75
CA MET A 254 7.92 13.83 16.48
C MET A 254 7.13 15.04 15.95
N GLY A 255 5.79 14.98 15.83
CA GLY A 255 4.97 16.11 15.37
C GLY A 255 5.37 16.68 14.00
N ASN A 256 5.76 15.81 13.06
CA ASN A 256 6.23 16.18 11.73
C ASN A 256 5.13 16.10 10.65
N VAL A 257 4.03 15.41 10.90
CA VAL A 257 2.96 15.23 9.90
C VAL A 257 2.12 16.51 9.76
N GLY A 258 1.81 16.90 8.52
CA GLY A 258 1.09 18.14 8.19
C GLY A 258 1.98 19.37 7.98
N ARG A 259 3.29 19.24 8.21
CA ARG A 259 4.22 20.38 8.26
C ARG A 259 5.08 20.52 7.01
N ALA A 260 5.39 21.75 6.62
CA ALA A 260 6.35 22.06 5.56
C ALA A 260 7.74 21.54 5.94
N GLY A 261 8.37 20.76 5.04
CA GLY A 261 9.61 20.04 5.31
C GLY A 261 9.46 18.78 6.18
N GLY A 262 8.22 18.44 6.57
CA GLY A 262 7.89 17.28 7.38
C GLY A 262 7.26 16.12 6.59
N GLY A 263 6.45 15.32 7.30
CA GLY A 263 5.62 14.26 6.72
C GLY A 263 6.36 12.96 6.39
N VAL A 264 5.62 12.04 5.79
CA VAL A 264 6.16 10.79 5.25
C VAL A 264 6.03 10.86 3.73
N ASN A 265 7.14 11.13 3.05
CA ASN A 265 7.19 11.25 1.60
C ASN A 265 7.39 9.87 0.96
N ALA A 266 6.27 9.17 0.79
CA ALA A 266 6.19 7.94 0.00
C ALA A 266 6.36 8.27 -1.49
N LEU A 267 7.56 8.05 -2.02
CA LEU A 267 7.86 8.34 -3.42
C LEU A 267 7.22 7.27 -4.31
N ARG A 268 6.28 7.71 -5.15
CA ARG A 268 5.58 6.85 -6.12
C ARG A 268 6.54 6.46 -7.25
N GLY A 269 6.27 5.30 -7.86
CA GLY A 269 7.11 4.69 -8.91
C GLY A 269 6.79 5.17 -10.34
N HIS A 270 5.78 4.58 -10.98
CA HIS A 270 5.36 5.01 -12.33
C HIS A 270 4.78 6.42 -12.32
N SER A 271 4.95 7.12 -13.45
CA SER A 271 4.52 8.51 -13.65
C SER A 271 3.06 8.76 -13.25
N ASN A 272 2.21 7.74 -13.40
CA ASN A 272 0.79 7.79 -13.07
C ASN A 272 0.34 6.65 -12.14
N ILE A 273 1.24 6.01 -11.36
CA ILE A 273 0.78 4.96 -10.42
C ILE A 273 -0.19 5.51 -9.37
N GLN A 274 -0.02 6.80 -9.02
CA GLN A 274 -0.97 7.49 -8.15
C GLN A 274 -2.35 7.55 -8.82
N GLY A 275 -2.44 8.03 -10.07
CA GLY A 275 -3.70 8.13 -10.80
C GLY A 275 -4.34 6.77 -11.09
N ALA A 276 -3.53 5.76 -11.44
CA ALA A 276 -4.01 4.39 -11.61
C ALA A 276 -4.63 3.83 -10.31
N THR A 277 -4.03 4.14 -9.15
CA THR A 277 -4.60 3.78 -7.84
C THR A 277 -5.87 4.58 -7.55
N ASP A 278 -5.86 5.89 -7.83
CA ASP A 278 -7.03 6.78 -7.65
C ASP A 278 -8.24 6.30 -8.48
N MET A 279 -7.98 5.66 -9.63
CA MET A 279 -8.98 5.09 -10.55
C MET A 279 -9.44 3.67 -10.18
N GLY A 280 -8.97 3.10 -9.07
CA GLY A 280 -9.30 1.71 -8.71
C GLY A 280 -8.57 0.66 -9.54
N GLY A 281 -7.33 0.92 -9.94
CA GLY A 281 -6.43 -0.04 -10.60
C GLY A 281 -5.96 -1.19 -9.69
N VAL A 282 -6.65 -1.44 -8.57
CA VAL A 282 -6.44 -2.56 -7.66
C VAL A 282 -7.78 -3.21 -7.35
N PHE A 283 -7.75 -4.50 -7.04
CA PHE A 283 -8.93 -5.36 -7.06
C PHE A 283 -9.99 -5.08 -5.98
N ASP A 284 -9.63 -4.37 -4.90
CA ASP A 284 -10.45 -4.19 -3.70
C ASP A 284 -11.01 -2.77 -3.51
N ILE A 285 -10.76 -1.86 -4.45
CA ILE A 285 -11.32 -0.50 -4.44
C ILE A 285 -11.94 -0.10 -5.79
N TRP A 286 -12.99 0.71 -5.73
CA TRP A 286 -13.53 1.52 -6.81
C TRP A 286 -12.81 2.88 -6.89
N PRO A 287 -13.00 3.65 -7.98
CA PRO A 287 -12.42 4.98 -8.11
C PRO A 287 -12.70 5.88 -6.89
N GLY A 288 -11.71 6.69 -6.53
CA GLY A 288 -11.75 7.53 -5.34
C GLY A 288 -11.68 6.74 -4.02
N TYR A 289 -11.06 5.56 -4.01
CA TYR A 289 -10.84 4.73 -2.82
C TYR A 289 -12.13 4.24 -2.14
N LEU A 290 -13.24 4.18 -2.87
CA LEU A 290 -14.46 3.53 -2.39
C LEU A 290 -14.22 2.02 -2.28
N LYS A 291 -14.69 1.36 -1.23
CA LYS A 291 -14.49 -0.09 -1.08
C LYS A 291 -15.32 -0.85 -2.12
N VAL A 292 -14.80 -1.92 -2.72
CA VAL A 292 -15.62 -2.82 -3.57
C VAL A 292 -16.68 -3.55 -2.70
N PRO A 293 -17.91 -3.78 -3.20
CA PRO A 293 -18.91 -4.56 -2.50
C PRO A 293 -18.52 -6.03 -2.43
N ASN A 294 -18.96 -6.74 -1.39
CA ASN A 294 -18.75 -8.18 -1.23
C ASN A 294 -20.10 -8.92 -1.28
N PRO A 295 -20.14 -10.27 -1.33
CA PRO A 295 -21.40 -11.02 -1.41
C PRO A 295 -22.41 -10.76 -0.29
N ALA A 296 -21.99 -10.27 0.88
CA ALA A 296 -22.90 -9.90 1.97
C ALA A 296 -23.59 -8.55 1.75
N ASP A 297 -23.09 -7.73 0.83
CA ASP A 297 -23.74 -6.48 0.42
C ASP A 297 -24.83 -6.78 -0.61
N VAL A 298 -25.94 -7.33 -0.13
CA VAL A 298 -27.07 -7.75 -0.99
C VAL A 298 -27.80 -6.59 -1.65
N ASP A 299 -27.68 -5.37 -1.11
CA ASP A 299 -28.29 -4.13 -1.60
C ASP A 299 -27.38 -2.92 -1.34
N LEU A 300 -27.69 -1.77 -1.94
CA LEU A 300 -26.88 -0.56 -1.78
C LEU A 300 -26.88 -0.06 -0.33
N LYS A 301 -27.99 -0.21 0.37
CA LYS A 301 -28.14 0.20 1.78
C LYS A 301 -27.17 -0.56 2.69
N THR A 302 -27.05 -1.87 2.53
CA THR A 302 -26.17 -2.76 3.30
C THR A 302 -24.71 -2.44 3.00
N TYR A 303 -24.38 -2.25 1.73
CA TYR A 303 -23.07 -1.77 1.30
C TYR A 303 -22.69 -0.45 1.98
N LEU A 304 -23.53 0.58 1.85
CA LEU A 304 -23.27 1.90 2.42
C LEU A 304 -23.14 1.85 3.94
N LYS A 305 -23.99 1.07 4.62
CA LYS A 305 -23.88 0.86 6.08
C LYS A 305 -22.53 0.25 6.47
N ARG A 306 -22.03 -0.72 5.71
CA ARG A 306 -20.75 -1.40 5.99
C ARG A 306 -19.55 -0.49 5.77
N ILE A 307 -19.60 0.35 4.74
CA ILE A 307 -18.42 1.10 4.29
C ILE A 307 -18.38 2.55 4.79
N THR A 308 -19.50 3.09 5.31
CA THR A 308 -19.57 4.44 5.87
C THR A 308 -19.22 4.40 7.35
N PRO A 309 -18.05 4.92 7.77
CA PRO A 309 -17.69 4.95 9.18
C PRO A 309 -18.51 5.99 9.95
N THR A 310 -18.75 5.71 11.23
CA THR A 310 -19.31 6.67 12.20
C THR A 310 -18.19 7.31 13.02
N PRO A 311 -18.35 8.55 13.51
CA PRO A 311 -17.36 9.17 14.41
C PRO A 311 -17.07 8.30 15.64
N SER A 312 -15.82 8.27 16.08
CA SER A 312 -15.36 7.53 17.27
C SER A 312 -14.31 8.36 18.00
N LYS A 313 -14.74 9.14 18.98
CA LYS A 313 -13.93 10.21 19.58
C LYS A 313 -14.32 10.42 21.04
N PRO A 314 -13.52 11.14 21.85
CA PRO A 314 -14.01 11.72 23.08
C PRO A 314 -15.27 12.59 22.85
N ASN A 315 -16.24 12.53 23.76
CA ASN A 315 -17.50 13.27 23.62
C ASN A 315 -17.33 14.79 23.45
N ASN A 316 -16.35 15.37 24.14
CA ASN A 316 -16.02 16.80 24.12
C ASN A 316 -15.14 17.23 22.93
N TRP A 317 -14.69 16.30 22.10
CA TRP A 317 -13.94 16.62 20.87
C TRP A 317 -14.90 16.65 19.68
N ASP A 318 -14.45 17.17 18.55
CA ASP A 318 -15.16 17.05 17.28
C ASP A 318 -14.33 16.21 16.29
N SER A 319 -14.99 15.60 15.30
CA SER A 319 -14.34 14.81 14.26
C SER A 319 -15.08 15.01 12.95
N PHE A 320 -14.35 15.45 11.93
CA PHE A 320 -14.98 15.70 10.64
C PHE A 320 -15.50 14.41 10.01
N ASN A 321 -14.76 13.29 10.20
CA ASN A 321 -15.07 11.99 9.63
C ASN A 321 -15.61 12.12 8.19
N TYR A 322 -14.79 12.63 7.26
CA TYR A 322 -15.28 13.05 5.95
C TYR A 322 -15.85 11.89 5.12
N TRP A 323 -15.43 10.65 5.42
CA TRP A 323 -16.02 9.43 4.89
C TRP A 323 -17.49 9.22 5.26
N SER A 324 -18.07 9.98 6.19
CA SER A 324 -19.53 10.05 6.37
C SER A 324 -20.28 10.45 5.09
N ASN A 325 -19.59 11.09 4.13
CA ASN A 325 -20.13 11.44 2.82
C ASN A 325 -20.07 10.29 1.78
N THR A 326 -19.66 9.09 2.18
CA THR A 326 -19.58 7.91 1.29
C THR A 326 -20.83 7.67 0.44
N PRO A 327 -22.08 7.81 0.94
CA PRO A 327 -23.27 7.69 0.10
C PRO A 327 -23.26 8.60 -1.13
N LYS A 328 -22.83 9.85 -0.96
CA LYS A 328 -22.78 10.84 -2.05
C LYS A 328 -21.77 10.44 -3.12
N PHE A 329 -20.63 9.93 -2.69
CA PHE A 329 -19.57 9.49 -3.59
C PHE A 329 -19.98 8.24 -4.36
N ALA A 330 -20.54 7.24 -3.67
CA ALA A 330 -20.97 5.98 -4.27
C ALA A 330 -22.12 6.18 -5.27
N VAL A 331 -23.16 6.94 -4.91
CA VAL A 331 -24.28 7.21 -5.82
C VAL A 331 -23.81 8.03 -7.03
N SER A 332 -22.98 9.06 -6.82
CA SER A 332 -22.43 9.85 -7.94
C SER A 332 -21.56 9.02 -8.88
N TYR A 333 -20.81 8.04 -8.36
CA TYR A 333 -20.04 7.10 -9.16
C TYR A 333 -20.95 6.14 -9.96
N LEU A 334 -21.98 5.58 -9.31
CA LEU A 334 -22.97 4.74 -10.01
C LEU A 334 -23.73 5.51 -11.10
N LYS A 335 -24.04 6.79 -10.88
CA LYS A 335 -24.59 7.69 -11.90
C LYS A 335 -23.60 7.96 -13.04
N ALA A 336 -22.30 8.04 -12.78
CA ALA A 336 -21.30 8.14 -13.83
C ALA A 336 -21.21 6.86 -14.67
N MET A 337 -21.26 5.69 -14.03
CA MET A 337 -21.20 4.39 -14.70
C MET A 337 -22.45 4.11 -15.54
N TYR A 338 -23.65 4.28 -14.98
CA TYR A 338 -24.89 3.78 -15.59
C TYR A 338 -25.92 4.86 -15.94
N GLY A 339 -25.63 6.14 -15.70
CA GLY A 339 -26.42 7.25 -16.21
C GLY A 339 -27.90 7.11 -15.87
N ASP A 340 -28.74 7.06 -16.89
CA ASP A 340 -30.20 6.99 -16.76
C ASP A 340 -30.68 5.63 -16.19
N ALA A 341 -29.90 4.55 -16.38
CA ALA A 341 -30.22 3.23 -15.83
C ALA A 341 -29.98 3.16 -14.30
N ALA A 342 -29.17 4.05 -13.73
CA ALA A 342 -29.00 4.18 -12.29
C ALA A 342 -30.11 5.08 -11.69
N THR A 343 -31.19 4.47 -11.22
CA THR A 343 -32.34 5.13 -10.60
C THR A 343 -32.43 4.79 -9.11
N LYS A 344 -33.19 5.57 -8.34
CA LYS A 344 -33.39 5.25 -6.92
C LYS A 344 -34.09 3.90 -6.72
N ASP A 345 -35.03 3.56 -7.60
CA ASP A 345 -35.87 2.36 -7.47
C ASP A 345 -35.11 1.05 -7.70
N ASN A 346 -33.95 1.10 -8.37
CA ASN A 346 -33.08 -0.05 -8.60
C ASN A 346 -31.72 0.07 -7.91
N ASP A 347 -31.66 0.77 -6.77
CA ASP A 347 -30.43 0.97 -6.00
C ASP A 347 -29.29 1.56 -6.85
N PHE A 348 -29.63 2.48 -7.75
CA PHE A 348 -28.70 3.12 -8.69
C PHE A 348 -27.89 2.09 -9.51
N ALA A 349 -28.54 1.01 -9.94
CA ALA A 349 -27.91 -0.08 -10.67
C ALA A 349 -26.74 -0.76 -9.91
N PHE A 350 -26.74 -0.69 -8.57
CA PHE A 350 -25.70 -1.31 -7.74
C PHE A 350 -25.50 -2.81 -8.03
N GLN A 351 -26.56 -3.53 -8.41
CA GLN A 351 -26.50 -4.95 -8.72
C GLN A 351 -25.72 -5.28 -10.00
N TYR A 352 -25.45 -4.29 -10.86
CA TYR A 352 -24.58 -4.45 -12.04
C TYR A 352 -23.11 -4.53 -11.66
N MET A 353 -22.74 -4.04 -10.47
CA MET A 353 -21.35 -4.02 -10.06
C MET A 353 -20.89 -5.38 -9.54
N PRO A 354 -19.68 -5.85 -9.93
CA PRO A 354 -19.14 -7.11 -9.45
C PRO A 354 -18.85 -7.02 -7.94
N LYS A 355 -19.14 -8.12 -7.24
CA LYS A 355 -18.88 -8.26 -5.80
C LYS A 355 -17.66 -9.13 -5.57
N ILE A 356 -16.74 -8.69 -4.73
CA ILE A 356 -15.50 -9.41 -4.42
C ILE A 356 -15.71 -10.46 -3.33
N ASP A 357 -15.49 -11.72 -3.68
CA ASP A 357 -15.70 -12.88 -2.78
C ASP A 357 -14.39 -13.48 -2.23
N ARG A 358 -13.24 -13.09 -2.80
CA ARG A 358 -11.91 -13.59 -2.43
C ARG A 358 -10.83 -12.59 -2.88
N ASN A 359 -9.58 -12.89 -2.57
CA ASN A 359 -8.45 -12.09 -3.05
C ASN A 359 -8.27 -12.24 -4.57
N TYR A 360 -8.19 -11.13 -5.30
CA TYR A 360 -7.86 -11.07 -6.73
C TYR A 360 -6.65 -10.15 -6.99
N SER A 361 -5.74 -10.04 -6.02
CA SER A 361 -4.45 -9.38 -6.22
C SER A 361 -3.76 -9.94 -7.46
N TRP A 362 -2.94 -9.13 -8.12
CA TRP A 362 -2.26 -9.54 -9.35
C TRP A 362 -1.40 -10.80 -9.16
N THR A 363 -0.80 -11.01 -7.98
CA THR A 363 -0.10 -12.25 -7.61
C THR A 363 -1.03 -13.46 -7.55
N GLN A 364 -2.25 -13.28 -7.05
CA GLN A 364 -3.28 -14.32 -7.00
C GLN A 364 -3.84 -14.64 -8.38
N LEU A 365 -3.93 -13.64 -9.28
CA LEU A 365 -4.29 -13.86 -10.68
C LEU A 365 -3.26 -14.76 -11.39
N TRP A 366 -1.97 -14.48 -11.20
CA TRP A 366 -0.88 -15.32 -11.73
C TRP A 366 -0.90 -16.74 -11.17
N ASP A 367 -1.07 -16.91 -9.84
CA ASP A 367 -1.17 -18.23 -9.23
C ASP A 367 -2.41 -19.01 -9.72
N ASN A 368 -3.55 -18.33 -9.87
CA ASN A 368 -4.78 -18.94 -10.41
C ASN A 368 -4.62 -19.34 -11.88
N MET A 369 -3.95 -18.54 -12.69
CA MET A 369 -3.62 -18.89 -14.07
C MET A 369 -2.68 -20.11 -14.13
N TYR A 370 -1.65 -20.16 -13.27
CA TYR A 370 -0.79 -21.33 -13.15
C TYR A 370 -1.58 -22.61 -12.78
N ARG A 371 -2.64 -22.47 -11.98
CA ARG A 371 -3.57 -23.55 -11.62
C ARG A 371 -4.64 -23.84 -12.67
N GLY A 372 -4.66 -23.13 -13.81
CA GLY A 372 -5.65 -23.31 -14.88
C GLY A 372 -7.04 -22.73 -14.56
N LYS A 373 -7.15 -21.80 -13.60
CA LYS A 373 -8.42 -21.15 -13.22
C LYS A 373 -8.69 -19.83 -13.93
N VAL A 374 -7.70 -19.27 -14.61
CA VAL A 374 -7.81 -18.03 -15.40
C VAL A 374 -7.49 -18.37 -16.84
N GLN A 375 -8.46 -18.14 -17.73
CA GLN A 375 -8.37 -18.51 -19.15
C GLN A 375 -7.63 -17.48 -20.00
N GLY A 376 -7.64 -16.21 -19.61
CA GLY A 376 -6.93 -15.20 -20.35
C GLY A 376 -6.77 -13.89 -19.60
N MET A 377 -5.98 -12.99 -20.18
CA MET A 377 -5.55 -11.76 -19.52
C MET A 377 -5.36 -10.61 -20.51
N PHE A 378 -5.74 -9.41 -20.06
CA PHE A 378 -5.30 -8.15 -20.65
C PHE A 378 -4.06 -7.64 -19.89
N ALA A 379 -2.96 -7.46 -20.60
CA ALA A 379 -1.72 -6.88 -20.09
C ALA A 379 -1.43 -5.57 -20.84
N PHE A 380 -2.01 -4.47 -20.36
CA PHE A 380 -1.80 -3.13 -20.94
C PHE A 380 -0.76 -2.36 -20.13
N GLY A 381 0.37 -1.99 -20.78
CA GLY A 381 1.47 -1.26 -20.16
C GLY A 381 2.12 -1.97 -18.97
N MET A 382 2.05 -3.30 -18.93
CA MET A 382 2.57 -4.14 -17.84
C MET A 382 3.27 -5.39 -18.36
N ASN A 383 4.57 -5.48 -18.12
CA ASN A 383 5.37 -6.67 -18.38
C ASN A 383 5.34 -7.65 -17.19
N GLY A 384 4.22 -8.36 -17.05
CA GLY A 384 3.94 -9.26 -15.93
C GLY A 384 4.97 -10.38 -15.72
N VAL A 385 5.52 -10.94 -16.80
CA VAL A 385 6.60 -11.95 -16.72
C VAL A 385 7.82 -11.38 -16.02
N ALA A 386 8.22 -10.15 -16.37
CA ALA A 386 9.44 -9.56 -15.84
C ALA A 386 9.27 -9.02 -14.41
N ILE A 387 8.13 -8.40 -14.08
CA ILE A 387 7.89 -7.78 -12.77
C ILE A 387 7.38 -8.77 -11.70
N GLY A 388 6.80 -9.89 -12.11
CA GLY A 388 6.23 -10.90 -11.22
C GLY A 388 7.27 -11.72 -10.46
N PRO A 389 7.01 -12.13 -9.20
CA PRO A 389 7.89 -13.04 -8.49
C PRO A 389 7.86 -14.41 -9.17
N ASP A 390 8.99 -15.11 -9.18
CA ASP A 390 9.19 -16.36 -9.91
C ASP A 390 8.69 -16.24 -11.36
N SER A 391 9.43 -15.49 -12.18
CA SER A 391 9.08 -15.29 -13.58
C SER A 391 8.88 -16.60 -14.36
N GLN A 392 9.50 -17.71 -13.95
CA GLN A 392 9.26 -19.02 -14.59
C GLN A 392 7.84 -19.52 -14.33
N LYS A 393 7.35 -19.38 -13.08
CA LYS A 393 5.95 -19.67 -12.76
C LYS A 393 4.98 -18.85 -13.60
N ASN A 394 5.29 -17.58 -13.86
CA ASN A 394 4.44 -16.72 -14.71
C ASN A 394 4.47 -17.13 -16.18
N ILE A 395 5.64 -17.53 -16.72
CA ILE A 395 5.75 -18.09 -18.07
C ILE A 395 4.93 -19.38 -18.17
N ASP A 396 5.03 -20.28 -17.19
CA ASP A 396 4.29 -21.53 -17.16
C ASP A 396 2.78 -21.33 -16.93
N ALA A 397 2.39 -20.23 -16.29
CA ALA A 397 1.00 -19.80 -16.22
C ALA A 397 0.48 -19.38 -17.60
N LEU A 398 1.24 -18.53 -18.33
CA LEU A 398 0.84 -18.10 -19.67
C LEU A 398 0.70 -19.28 -20.64
N LYS A 399 1.56 -20.31 -20.56
CA LYS A 399 1.44 -21.53 -21.38
C LYS A 399 0.10 -22.27 -21.22
N LYS A 400 -0.60 -22.04 -20.11
CA LYS A 400 -1.90 -22.66 -19.78
C LYS A 400 -3.09 -21.76 -20.09
N ALA A 401 -2.87 -20.50 -20.44
CA ALA A 401 -3.94 -19.60 -20.82
C ALA A 401 -4.44 -19.92 -22.25
N ASP A 402 -5.73 -19.70 -22.48
CA ASP A 402 -6.36 -19.78 -23.79
C ASP A 402 -5.94 -18.57 -24.65
N TRP A 403 -5.90 -17.37 -24.06
CA TRP A 403 -5.57 -16.14 -24.76
C TRP A 403 -4.85 -15.09 -23.90
N LEU A 404 -4.07 -14.24 -24.56
CA LEU A 404 -3.37 -13.10 -23.98
C LEU A 404 -3.51 -11.89 -24.91
N VAL A 405 -3.99 -10.76 -24.40
CA VAL A 405 -4.01 -9.48 -25.12
C VAL A 405 -2.99 -8.55 -24.47
N VAL A 406 -2.00 -8.10 -25.24
CA VAL A 406 -0.97 -7.18 -24.77
C VAL A 406 -1.11 -5.84 -25.49
N GLY A 407 -1.28 -4.77 -24.72
CA GLY A 407 -1.20 -3.39 -25.20
C GLY A 407 0.12 -2.78 -24.75
N GLU A 408 1.05 -2.55 -25.68
CA GLU A 408 2.40 -2.06 -25.36
C GLU A 408 2.98 -1.25 -26.53
N ILE A 409 3.99 -0.43 -26.21
CA ILE A 409 4.76 0.35 -27.19
C ILE A 409 5.94 -0.45 -27.77
N TYR A 410 6.40 -1.50 -27.06
CA TYR A 410 7.45 -2.41 -27.52
C TYR A 410 7.06 -3.88 -27.30
N PRO A 411 7.56 -4.81 -28.13
CA PRO A 411 7.57 -6.23 -27.77
C PRO A 411 8.32 -6.46 -26.45
N ASP A 412 7.67 -7.10 -25.50
CA ASP A 412 8.20 -7.38 -24.17
C ASP A 412 8.21 -8.88 -23.84
N GLU A 413 8.78 -9.23 -22.69
CA GLU A 413 8.86 -10.61 -22.21
C GLU A 413 7.49 -11.28 -22.05
N THR A 414 6.44 -10.51 -21.74
CA THR A 414 5.07 -11.01 -21.58
C THR A 414 4.43 -11.35 -22.94
N SER A 415 4.53 -10.46 -23.93
CA SER A 415 4.02 -10.67 -25.29
C SER A 415 4.74 -11.78 -26.05
N GLU A 416 5.98 -12.10 -25.68
CA GLU A 416 6.79 -13.14 -26.32
C GLU A 416 7.20 -14.27 -25.35
N PHE A 417 6.40 -14.53 -24.31
CA PHE A 417 6.70 -15.55 -23.29
C PHE A 417 6.96 -16.96 -23.88
N TRP A 418 6.30 -17.28 -24.99
CA TRP A 418 6.42 -18.55 -25.72
C TRP A 418 7.78 -18.72 -26.42
N ARG A 419 8.60 -17.66 -26.45
CA ARG A 419 10.00 -17.67 -26.91
C ARG A 419 10.99 -17.49 -25.75
N SER A 420 10.54 -17.64 -24.51
CA SER A 420 11.43 -17.47 -23.36
C SER A 420 12.62 -18.44 -23.42
N PRO A 421 13.84 -18.02 -23.04
CA PRO A 421 15.01 -18.88 -23.06
C PRO A 421 14.79 -20.20 -22.31
N GLY A 422 15.14 -21.31 -22.97
CA GLY A 422 14.88 -22.67 -22.50
C GLY A 422 13.65 -23.33 -23.11
N ILE A 423 12.80 -22.60 -23.85
CA ILE A 423 11.74 -23.17 -24.68
C ILE A 423 12.31 -23.48 -26.07
N SER A 424 12.33 -24.75 -26.47
CA SER A 424 12.78 -25.13 -27.81
C SER A 424 11.76 -24.75 -28.88
N ALA A 425 12.18 -24.74 -30.16
CA ALA A 425 11.28 -24.49 -31.27
C ALA A 425 10.15 -25.52 -31.37
N ASP A 426 10.39 -26.76 -30.93
CA ASP A 426 9.37 -27.81 -30.89
C ASP A 426 8.44 -27.66 -29.69
N ASP A 427 8.95 -27.27 -28.52
CA ASP A 427 8.12 -26.96 -27.35
C ASP A 427 7.17 -25.78 -27.64
N ALA A 428 7.67 -24.75 -28.34
CA ALA A 428 6.87 -23.58 -28.70
C ALA A 428 5.64 -23.94 -29.56
N LYS A 429 5.74 -24.96 -30.43
CA LYS A 429 4.60 -25.46 -31.23
C LYS A 429 3.49 -26.07 -30.38
N ASN A 430 3.83 -26.54 -29.17
CA ASN A 430 2.88 -27.17 -28.26
C ASN A 430 2.16 -26.14 -27.35
N ILE A 431 2.59 -24.87 -27.35
CA ILE A 431 1.94 -23.80 -26.57
C ILE A 431 0.69 -23.32 -27.32
N GLN A 432 -0.49 -23.47 -26.72
CA GLN A 432 -1.79 -23.21 -27.36
C GLN A 432 -2.34 -21.80 -27.13
N THR A 433 -1.66 -20.98 -26.33
CA THR A 433 -2.13 -19.64 -25.98
C THR A 433 -2.14 -18.72 -27.20
N THR A 434 -3.31 -18.16 -27.51
CA THR A 434 -3.44 -17.18 -28.59
C THR A 434 -3.01 -15.80 -28.10
N VAL A 435 -1.97 -15.21 -28.71
CA VAL A 435 -1.44 -13.89 -28.31
C VAL A 435 -1.85 -12.81 -29.31
N TYR A 436 -2.55 -11.79 -28.82
CA TYR A 436 -2.85 -10.56 -29.55
C TYR A 436 -1.95 -9.43 -29.06
N ARG A 437 -1.06 -8.92 -29.92
CA ARG A 437 -0.20 -7.78 -29.60
C ARG A 437 -0.72 -6.52 -30.29
N LEU A 438 -1.17 -5.55 -29.50
CA LEU A 438 -1.82 -4.33 -29.95
C LEU A 438 -0.86 -3.14 -29.72
N PRO A 439 -0.37 -2.47 -30.78
CA PRO A 439 0.58 -1.37 -30.64
C PRO A 439 -0.11 -0.13 -30.04
N CYS A 440 0.33 0.29 -28.85
CA CYS A 440 -0.20 1.46 -28.16
C CYS A 440 0.60 2.73 -28.48
N ALA A 441 -0.02 3.90 -28.24
CA ALA A 441 0.63 5.20 -28.32
C ALA A 441 1.52 5.47 -27.09
N GLY A 442 2.70 6.04 -27.33
CA GLY A 442 3.61 6.54 -26.31
C GLY A 442 3.08 7.79 -25.57
N PHE A 443 3.76 8.20 -24.50
CA PHE A 443 3.32 9.35 -23.70
C PHE A 443 3.32 10.68 -24.49
N ALA A 444 4.24 10.86 -25.43
CA ALA A 444 4.37 12.05 -26.27
C ALA A 444 3.34 12.10 -27.42
N GLU A 445 2.61 11.02 -27.65
CA GLU A 445 1.75 10.83 -28.83
C GLU A 445 0.26 11.01 -28.51
N LYS A 446 -0.05 11.32 -27.25
CA LYS A 446 -1.41 11.55 -26.74
C LYS A 446 -1.44 12.76 -25.84
N ASP A 447 -2.58 13.41 -25.68
CA ASP A 447 -2.84 14.37 -24.62
C ASP A 447 -3.25 13.63 -23.33
N GLY A 448 -3.98 14.27 -22.42
CA GLY A 448 -4.46 13.68 -21.17
C GLY A 448 -3.65 14.04 -19.94
N SER A 449 -3.99 13.44 -18.80
CA SER A 449 -3.37 13.75 -17.51
C SER A 449 -2.53 12.61 -16.93
N MET A 450 -1.57 12.98 -16.09
CA MET A 450 -0.85 12.07 -15.19
C MET A 450 -0.84 12.67 -13.78
N THR A 451 -0.95 11.81 -12.77
CA THR A 451 -0.95 12.18 -11.36
C THR A 451 0.37 11.80 -10.72
N ASN A 452 1.16 12.80 -10.32
CA ASN A 452 2.48 12.58 -9.74
C ASN A 452 2.41 12.17 -8.24
N SER A 453 3.57 11.91 -7.64
CA SER A 453 3.71 11.52 -6.22
C SER A 453 3.14 12.56 -5.24
N SER A 454 3.06 13.83 -5.64
CA SER A 454 2.50 14.92 -4.83
C SER A 454 1.01 15.13 -5.06
N ARG A 455 0.34 14.18 -5.76
CA ARG A 455 -1.09 14.21 -6.14
C ARG A 455 -1.45 15.27 -7.18
N TRP A 456 -0.46 15.87 -7.84
CA TRP A 456 -0.74 16.83 -8.91
C TRP A 456 -1.21 16.08 -10.14
N VAL A 457 -2.47 16.28 -10.50
CA VAL A 457 -3.09 15.87 -11.76
C VAL A 457 -2.68 16.92 -12.80
N GLN A 458 -1.80 16.53 -13.72
CA GLN A 458 -1.17 17.44 -14.67
C GLN A 458 -1.54 17.08 -16.10
N TRP A 459 -2.11 18.02 -16.85
CA TRP A 459 -2.36 17.85 -18.28
C TRP A 459 -1.08 17.91 -19.11
N LYS A 460 -1.02 17.11 -20.16
CA LYS A 460 -0.06 17.23 -21.25
C LYS A 460 -0.77 17.25 -22.59
N ASN A 461 -0.10 17.82 -23.60
CA ASN A 461 -0.59 17.86 -24.96
C ASN A 461 0.20 16.89 -25.85
N ILE A 462 -0.39 16.54 -26.99
CA ILE A 462 0.26 15.76 -28.04
C ILE A 462 1.50 16.52 -28.55
N ALA A 463 2.64 15.84 -28.63
CA ALA A 463 3.89 16.38 -29.16
C ALA A 463 4.31 15.71 -30.48
N LEU A 464 3.93 14.45 -30.70
CA LEU A 464 4.28 13.64 -31.87
C LEU A 464 3.04 12.88 -32.39
N PRO A 465 2.96 12.54 -33.68
CA PRO A 465 1.98 11.56 -34.16
C PRO A 465 2.35 10.15 -33.68
N THR A 466 1.36 9.26 -33.61
CA THR A 466 1.60 7.83 -33.33
C THR A 466 2.42 7.16 -34.45
N PRO A 467 3.34 6.23 -34.13
CA PRO A 467 4.14 5.53 -35.12
C PRO A 467 3.37 4.39 -35.79
N GLY A 468 3.52 4.26 -37.12
CA GLY A 468 2.93 3.16 -37.88
C GLY A 468 1.41 3.09 -37.72
N TYR A 469 0.93 1.98 -37.16
CA TYR A 469 -0.49 1.74 -36.88
C TYR A 469 -0.83 1.74 -35.39
N ALA A 470 0.05 2.31 -34.55
CA ALA A 470 -0.20 2.45 -33.13
C ALA A 470 -1.47 3.29 -32.87
N ARG A 471 -2.17 2.98 -31.79
CA ARG A 471 -3.41 3.67 -31.39
C ARG A 471 -3.35 4.05 -29.93
N LEU A 472 -4.15 5.04 -29.55
CA LEU A 472 -4.29 5.42 -28.14
C LEU A 472 -4.95 4.27 -27.36
N ASP A 473 -4.53 4.08 -26.10
CA ASP A 473 -5.02 2.96 -25.28
C ASP A 473 -6.55 2.95 -25.15
N GLN A 474 -7.15 4.13 -24.94
CA GLN A 474 -8.60 4.24 -24.80
C GLN A 474 -9.34 3.93 -26.10
N ASP A 475 -8.76 4.20 -27.27
CA ASP A 475 -9.36 3.87 -28.57
C ASP A 475 -9.39 2.35 -28.77
N ILE A 476 -8.30 1.68 -28.38
CA ILE A 476 -8.20 0.21 -28.45
C ILE A 476 -9.26 -0.42 -27.54
N VAL A 477 -9.31 0.02 -26.28
CA VAL A 477 -10.27 -0.52 -25.29
C VAL A 477 -11.71 -0.20 -25.67
N ALA A 478 -12.00 1.02 -26.15
CA ALA A 478 -13.32 1.43 -26.64
C ALA A 478 -13.80 0.52 -27.77
N GLN A 479 -12.94 0.25 -28.75
CA GLN A 479 -13.28 -0.59 -29.89
C GLN A 479 -13.50 -2.06 -29.54
N ILE A 480 -12.79 -2.58 -28.54
CA ILE A 480 -13.03 -3.92 -28.00
C ILE A 480 -14.38 -3.93 -27.27
N PHE A 481 -14.62 -2.97 -26.38
CA PHE A 481 -15.87 -2.86 -25.63
C PHE A 481 -17.09 -2.74 -26.56
N LEU A 482 -17.04 -1.89 -27.58
CA LEU A 482 -18.14 -1.69 -28.53
C LEU A 482 -18.47 -2.97 -29.31
N ARG A 483 -17.46 -3.76 -29.68
CA ARG A 483 -17.67 -5.06 -30.34
C ARG A 483 -18.28 -6.08 -29.40
N VAL A 484 -17.79 -6.18 -28.17
CA VAL A 484 -18.39 -7.03 -27.13
C VAL A 484 -19.84 -6.63 -26.89
N ARG A 485 -20.12 -5.33 -26.71
CA ARG A 485 -21.47 -4.83 -26.52
C ARG A 485 -22.39 -5.18 -27.70
N ALA A 486 -21.91 -5.03 -28.94
CA ALA A 486 -22.67 -5.41 -30.13
C ALA A 486 -23.00 -6.92 -30.15
N LEU A 487 -22.06 -7.78 -29.77
CA LEU A 487 -22.30 -9.23 -29.65
C LEU A 487 -23.37 -9.53 -28.61
N TYR A 488 -23.32 -8.91 -27.43
CA TYR A 488 -24.35 -9.06 -26.40
C TYR A 488 -25.72 -8.53 -26.86
N GLN A 489 -25.76 -7.50 -27.72
CA GLN A 489 -27.00 -7.00 -28.31
C GLN A 489 -27.61 -7.98 -29.33
N SER A 490 -26.79 -8.59 -30.18
CA SER A 490 -27.27 -9.48 -31.25
C SER A 490 -27.48 -10.93 -30.81
N GLU A 491 -26.67 -11.42 -29.87
CA GLU A 491 -26.62 -12.84 -29.50
C GLU A 491 -27.12 -13.10 -28.07
N GLY A 492 -27.31 -12.05 -27.27
CA GLY A 492 -27.58 -12.18 -25.84
C GLY A 492 -26.33 -12.67 -25.07
N GLY A 493 -26.55 -13.27 -23.91
CA GLY A 493 -25.46 -13.80 -23.09
C GLY A 493 -25.83 -13.91 -21.61
N LYS A 494 -24.85 -14.28 -20.79
CA LYS A 494 -25.03 -14.31 -19.33
C LYS A 494 -25.00 -12.88 -18.79
N PHE A 495 -26.10 -12.46 -18.17
CA PHE A 495 -26.22 -11.17 -17.48
C PHE A 495 -25.78 -9.97 -18.35
N PRO A 496 -26.49 -9.69 -19.46
CA PRO A 496 -26.10 -8.66 -20.44
C PRO A 496 -26.22 -7.23 -19.91
N ASP A 497 -27.13 -6.98 -18.97
CA ASP A 497 -27.51 -5.66 -18.44
C ASP A 497 -26.33 -4.72 -18.12
N PRO A 498 -25.31 -5.11 -17.30
CA PRO A 498 -24.16 -4.24 -17.01
C PRO A 498 -23.38 -3.79 -18.26
N ILE A 499 -23.37 -4.59 -19.32
CA ILE A 499 -22.66 -4.29 -20.57
C ILE A 499 -23.51 -3.37 -21.45
N LEU A 500 -24.80 -3.64 -21.54
CA LEU A 500 -25.72 -2.89 -22.40
C LEU A 500 -26.07 -1.52 -21.81
N ASN A 501 -26.16 -1.41 -20.49
CA ASN A 501 -26.57 -0.20 -19.78
C ASN A 501 -25.41 0.69 -19.33
N LEU A 502 -24.14 0.27 -19.55
CA LEU A 502 -22.99 1.12 -19.27
C LEU A 502 -23.05 2.40 -20.12
N THR A 503 -22.89 3.55 -19.46
CA THR A 503 -22.89 4.86 -20.11
C THR A 503 -21.72 4.96 -21.07
N TRP A 504 -22.00 5.37 -22.30
CA TRP A 504 -20.98 5.56 -23.34
C TRP A 504 -21.31 6.74 -24.25
N LYS A 505 -21.63 7.88 -23.63
CA LYS A 505 -22.12 9.10 -24.28
C LYS A 505 -20.97 10.03 -24.70
N TYR A 506 -19.94 9.48 -25.35
CA TYR A 506 -18.83 10.24 -25.90
C TYR A 506 -19.18 10.81 -27.28
N THR A 507 -18.63 11.98 -27.61
CA THR A 507 -18.87 12.64 -28.90
C THR A 507 -18.48 11.73 -30.08
N ASP A 508 -17.32 11.06 -29.95
CA ASP A 508 -16.96 9.91 -30.79
C ASP A 508 -16.84 8.65 -29.90
N PRO A 509 -17.83 7.75 -29.95
CA PRO A 509 -17.82 6.52 -29.16
C PRO A 509 -16.61 5.60 -29.42
N GLN A 510 -16.04 5.63 -30.61
CA GLN A 510 -14.90 4.78 -30.98
C GLN A 510 -13.55 5.40 -30.61
N HIS A 511 -13.54 6.73 -30.42
CA HIS A 511 -12.37 7.52 -30.07
C HIS A 511 -12.68 8.51 -28.93
N PRO A 512 -13.01 8.03 -27.71
CA PRO A 512 -13.34 8.91 -26.60
C PRO A 512 -12.22 9.90 -26.31
N SER A 513 -12.53 11.19 -26.29
CA SER A 513 -11.51 12.20 -26.04
C SER A 513 -11.10 12.18 -24.56
N LEU A 514 -9.81 12.36 -24.27
CA LEU A 514 -9.31 12.36 -22.88
C LEU A 514 -9.85 13.57 -22.08
N SER A 515 -10.33 14.61 -22.76
CA SER A 515 -10.94 15.78 -22.11
C SER A 515 -12.38 15.51 -21.66
N GLU A 516 -13.16 14.74 -22.42
CA GLU A 516 -14.47 14.26 -21.99
C GLU A 516 -14.35 13.34 -20.78
N LEU A 517 -13.37 12.42 -20.80
CA LEU A 517 -13.07 11.56 -19.64
C LEU A 517 -12.66 12.38 -18.42
N ALA A 518 -11.81 13.40 -18.57
CA ALA A 518 -11.42 14.26 -17.45
C ALA A 518 -12.61 15.02 -16.83
N LYS A 519 -13.57 15.47 -17.65
CA LYS A 519 -14.83 16.07 -17.18
C LYS A 519 -15.76 15.05 -16.50
N GLU A 520 -15.79 13.82 -17.00
CA GLU A 520 -16.53 12.72 -16.37
C GLU A 520 -15.97 12.40 -14.97
N TYR A 521 -14.64 12.34 -14.85
CA TYR A 521 -13.96 12.15 -13.57
C TYR A 521 -14.19 13.32 -12.61
N ASN A 522 -14.19 14.56 -13.10
CA ASN A 522 -14.54 15.74 -12.30
C ASN A 522 -15.98 15.66 -11.79
N GLY A 523 -16.92 15.35 -12.69
CA GLY A 523 -18.34 15.29 -12.39
C GLY A 523 -19.13 16.55 -12.74
N LYS A 524 -20.45 16.38 -12.80
CA LYS A 524 -21.43 17.37 -13.22
C LYS A 524 -22.74 17.27 -12.45
N ALA A 525 -23.52 18.35 -12.48
CA ALA A 525 -24.89 18.37 -12.01
C ALA A 525 -25.83 17.69 -13.04
N LEU A 526 -26.74 16.83 -12.57
CA LEU A 526 -27.79 16.19 -13.36
C LEU A 526 -29.17 16.83 -13.14
N SER A 527 -29.28 17.71 -12.15
CA SER A 527 -30.39 18.64 -11.96
C SER A 527 -29.84 19.99 -11.50
N ASP A 528 -30.68 21.01 -11.42
CA ASP A 528 -30.29 22.27 -10.77
C ASP A 528 -29.99 22.01 -9.28
N LEU A 529 -28.87 22.51 -8.80
CA LEU A 529 -28.41 22.39 -7.42
C LEU A 529 -28.28 23.79 -6.82
N THR A 530 -28.73 23.96 -5.58
CA THR A 530 -28.58 25.21 -4.84
C THR A 530 -27.80 24.97 -3.56
N ASP A 531 -26.76 25.77 -3.32
CA ASP A 531 -26.10 25.81 -2.02
C ASP A 531 -27.01 26.52 -1.02
N PRO A 532 -27.42 25.87 0.08
CA PRO A 532 -28.35 26.45 1.03
C PRO A 532 -27.74 27.64 1.81
N LYS A 533 -26.42 27.74 1.92
CA LYS A 533 -25.71 28.81 2.62
C LYS A 533 -25.44 30.01 1.72
N THR A 534 -24.91 29.78 0.51
CA THR A 534 -24.48 30.87 -0.39
C THR A 534 -25.53 31.26 -1.41
N GLN A 535 -26.60 30.46 -1.57
CA GLN A 535 -27.59 30.57 -2.64
C GLN A 535 -27.01 30.43 -4.05
N GLN A 536 -25.74 29.99 -4.16
CA GLN A 536 -25.13 29.68 -5.45
C GLN A 536 -25.91 28.55 -6.13
N VAL A 537 -26.21 28.74 -7.41
CA VAL A 537 -26.90 27.75 -8.24
C VAL A 537 -25.92 27.15 -9.24
N ILE A 538 -25.86 25.81 -9.29
CA ILE A 538 -25.23 25.05 -10.38
C ILE A 538 -26.36 24.49 -11.23
N LYS A 539 -26.36 24.82 -12.52
CA LYS A 539 -27.39 24.38 -13.46
C LYS A 539 -27.13 22.97 -13.96
N THR A 540 -28.21 22.29 -14.32
CA THR A 540 -28.16 20.98 -14.98
C THR A 540 -27.15 20.96 -16.13
N GLY A 541 -26.25 19.98 -16.14
CA GLY A 541 -25.21 19.82 -17.16
C GLY A 541 -23.88 20.49 -16.85
N GLN A 542 -23.82 21.46 -15.92
CA GLN A 542 -22.59 22.15 -15.56
C GLN A 542 -21.63 21.27 -14.76
N GLN A 543 -20.32 21.47 -14.95
CA GLN A 543 -19.27 20.85 -14.16
C GLN A 543 -19.33 21.29 -12.70
N LEU A 544 -19.12 20.34 -11.79
CA LEU A 544 -19.08 20.65 -10.36
C LEU A 544 -17.75 21.33 -9.99
N PRO A 545 -17.76 22.35 -9.12
CA PRO A 545 -16.55 23.05 -8.69
C PRO A 545 -15.75 22.27 -7.63
N GLY A 546 -16.34 21.25 -7.01
CA GLY A 546 -15.67 20.42 -6.00
C GLY A 546 -16.62 19.40 -5.36
N PHE A 547 -16.04 18.37 -4.73
CA PHE A 547 -16.79 17.23 -4.20
C PHE A 547 -17.80 17.55 -3.08
N ALA A 548 -17.75 18.74 -2.48
CA ALA A 548 -18.73 19.19 -1.49
C ALA A 548 -20.15 19.32 -2.10
N TRP A 549 -20.25 19.42 -3.42
CA TRP A 549 -21.51 19.50 -4.16
C TRP A 549 -22.15 18.16 -4.48
N LEU A 550 -21.43 17.04 -4.31
CA LEU A 550 -21.95 15.72 -4.59
C LEU A 550 -23.14 15.39 -3.68
N LYS A 551 -24.12 14.69 -4.26
CA LYS A 551 -25.38 14.27 -3.61
C LYS A 551 -25.54 12.74 -3.70
N ASP A 552 -26.39 12.21 -2.83
CA ASP A 552 -26.73 10.78 -2.73
C ASP A 552 -28.14 10.46 -3.25
N ASP A 553 -28.80 11.44 -3.89
CA ASP A 553 -30.15 11.33 -4.45
C ASP A 553 -30.18 11.08 -5.97
N GLY A 554 -29.01 10.99 -6.61
CA GLY A 554 -28.86 10.80 -8.05
C GLY A 554 -28.83 12.08 -8.88
N THR A 555 -28.82 13.27 -8.24
CA THR A 555 -28.74 14.57 -8.93
C THR A 555 -27.33 14.99 -9.32
N THR A 556 -26.31 14.20 -8.99
CA THR A 556 -24.92 14.42 -9.39
C THR A 556 -24.31 13.17 -10.01
N SER A 557 -23.38 13.37 -10.94
CA SER A 557 -22.55 12.32 -11.55
C SER A 557 -21.09 12.68 -11.34
N CYS A 558 -20.24 11.74 -10.92
CA CYS A 558 -18.81 11.97 -10.75
C CYS A 558 -18.05 10.64 -10.80
N GLY A 559 -17.16 10.48 -11.78
CA GLY A 559 -16.40 9.25 -11.95
C GLY A 559 -15.35 9.04 -10.86
N ILE A 560 -14.76 10.12 -10.32
CA ILE A 560 -13.72 10.05 -9.29
C ILE A 560 -13.90 11.22 -8.32
N TRP A 561 -14.54 11.00 -7.16
CA TRP A 561 -14.92 12.10 -6.26
C TRP A 561 -13.73 12.96 -5.81
N ILE A 562 -12.56 12.37 -5.58
CA ILE A 562 -11.35 13.11 -5.21
C ILE A 562 -10.83 14.01 -6.34
N TYR A 563 -11.21 13.80 -7.60
CA TYR A 563 -10.86 14.64 -8.75
C TYR A 563 -11.90 15.72 -9.04
N CYS A 564 -13.03 15.74 -8.33
CA CYS A 564 -14.02 16.80 -8.46
C CYS A 564 -13.40 18.15 -8.04
N GLY A 565 -13.35 19.08 -8.99
CA GLY A 565 -12.62 20.34 -8.95
C GLY A 565 -11.43 20.41 -9.94
N CYS A 566 -11.03 19.32 -10.59
CA CYS A 566 -9.93 19.31 -11.55
C CYS A 566 -10.29 19.92 -12.93
N TRP A 567 -11.58 19.94 -13.29
CA TRP A 567 -12.11 20.54 -14.51
C TRP A 567 -13.48 21.16 -14.23
N THR A 568 -13.54 22.48 -14.07
CA THR A 568 -14.77 23.18 -13.66
C THR A 568 -15.31 24.03 -14.82
N GLU A 569 -16.39 24.77 -14.60
CA GLU A 569 -16.87 25.79 -15.55
C GLU A 569 -15.82 26.91 -15.79
N ALA A 570 -14.87 27.10 -14.86
CA ALA A 570 -13.72 27.99 -15.07
C ALA A 570 -12.63 27.37 -15.97
N GLY A 571 -12.82 26.14 -16.44
CA GLY A 571 -11.89 25.43 -17.31
C GLY A 571 -11.02 24.36 -16.63
N PRO A 572 -10.06 23.78 -17.37
CA PRO A 572 -9.22 22.68 -16.90
C PRO A 572 -8.17 23.15 -15.88
N GLN A 573 -8.47 23.00 -14.59
CA GLN A 573 -7.56 23.38 -13.50
C GLN A 573 -6.24 22.60 -13.55
N LEU A 574 -6.32 21.34 -13.98
CA LEU A 574 -5.19 20.44 -14.21
C LEU A 574 -4.21 20.89 -15.33
N ALA A 575 -4.59 21.89 -16.14
CA ALA A 575 -3.77 22.45 -17.22
C ALA A 575 -3.13 23.80 -16.87
N ARG A 576 -3.35 24.33 -15.66
CA ARG A 576 -2.75 25.61 -15.23
C ARG A 576 -1.22 25.52 -15.16
N ARG A 577 -0.54 26.64 -15.45
CA ARG A 577 0.93 26.73 -15.53
C ARG A 577 1.53 27.91 -14.76
N GLY A 578 0.78 28.50 -13.83
CA GLY A 578 1.26 29.60 -13.00
C GLY A 578 2.34 29.11 -12.03
N THR A 579 3.45 29.83 -11.94
CA THR A 579 4.63 29.47 -11.14
C THR A 579 4.80 30.34 -9.90
N GLU A 580 3.75 31.04 -9.52
CA GLU A 580 3.77 31.98 -8.40
C GLU A 580 3.80 31.19 -7.09
N ASP A 581 4.73 31.56 -6.21
CA ASP A 581 4.85 31.05 -4.84
C ASP A 581 5.03 32.25 -3.89
N PRO A 582 3.93 32.93 -3.53
CA PRO A 582 3.99 34.09 -2.65
C PRO A 582 4.49 33.72 -1.23
N SER A 583 4.50 32.43 -0.89
CA SER A 583 4.93 31.95 0.43
C SER A 583 6.42 31.70 0.55
N GLY A 584 7.12 31.47 -0.57
CA GLY A 584 8.50 30.97 -0.60
C GLY A 584 8.68 29.52 -0.11
N LEU A 585 7.59 28.77 0.10
CA LEU A 585 7.59 27.40 0.62
C LEU A 585 7.46 26.34 -0.49
N GLY A 586 7.42 26.73 -1.76
CA GLY A 586 7.18 25.85 -2.90
C GLY A 586 5.69 25.50 -3.10
N ILE A 587 4.76 26.36 -2.67
CA ILE A 587 3.31 26.12 -2.76
C ILE A 587 2.76 26.82 -4.02
N TYR A 588 2.85 26.13 -5.16
CA TYR A 588 2.42 26.66 -6.46
C TYR A 588 0.94 26.39 -6.73
N GLN A 589 0.03 27.18 -6.15
CA GLN A 589 -1.42 26.94 -6.25
C GLN A 589 -1.98 26.99 -7.67
N ASN A 590 -1.30 27.71 -8.58
CA ASN A 590 -1.68 27.88 -9.98
C ASN A 590 -0.89 26.97 -10.93
N TRP A 591 -0.08 26.03 -10.42
CA TRP A 591 0.53 24.99 -11.23
C TRP A 591 -0.29 23.70 -11.14
N ALA A 592 -0.88 23.28 -12.26
CA ALA A 592 -1.77 22.13 -12.35
C ALA A 592 -2.88 22.14 -11.28
N TRP A 593 -3.32 20.97 -10.85
CA TRP A 593 -4.28 20.83 -9.76
C TRP A 593 -3.96 19.61 -8.89
N SER A 594 -4.01 19.75 -7.57
CA SER A 594 -3.68 18.67 -6.63
C SER A 594 -4.93 18.13 -5.95
N TRP A 595 -5.20 16.82 -6.01
CA TRP A 595 -6.31 16.29 -5.20
C TRP A 595 -5.87 16.09 -3.75
N PRO A 596 -6.75 16.29 -2.74
CA PRO A 596 -8.11 16.79 -2.87
C PRO A 596 -8.15 18.33 -2.88
N ALA A 597 -9.05 18.92 -3.68
CA ALA A 597 -9.40 20.34 -3.66
C ALA A 597 -8.21 21.33 -3.70
N ASN A 598 -7.18 21.02 -4.49
CA ASN A 598 -5.94 21.77 -4.65
C ASN A 598 -5.01 21.83 -3.41
N ARG A 599 -5.29 21.06 -2.35
CA ARG A 599 -4.47 20.99 -1.12
C ARG A 599 -3.10 20.38 -1.43
N ARG A 600 -2.03 21.15 -1.21
CA ARG A 600 -0.65 20.75 -1.54
C ARG A 600 -0.03 19.90 -0.44
N VAL A 601 -0.24 20.26 0.82
CA VAL A 601 0.20 19.49 2.00
C VAL A 601 -1.00 18.93 2.73
N LEU A 602 -1.13 17.60 2.76
CA LEU A 602 -2.19 16.93 3.54
C LEU A 602 -1.98 17.16 5.04
N TYR A 603 -3.08 17.16 5.78
CA TYR A 603 -3.13 17.30 7.23
C TYR A 603 -2.56 18.63 7.73
N ASN A 604 -2.55 19.68 6.89
CA ASN A 604 -1.88 20.95 7.20
C ASN A 604 -2.47 21.69 8.42
N ARG A 605 -3.68 21.35 8.88
CA ARG A 605 -4.18 21.78 10.20
C ARG A 605 -3.23 21.40 11.35
N ALA A 606 -2.53 20.27 11.25
CA ALA A 606 -1.56 19.83 12.26
C ALA A 606 -0.27 20.66 12.26
N SER A 607 -0.09 21.60 11.32
CA SER A 607 0.99 22.60 11.35
C SER A 607 0.77 23.72 12.38
N CYS A 608 -0.41 23.75 13.01
CA CYS A 608 -0.74 24.68 14.09
C CYS A 608 -0.94 23.96 15.43
N ASP A 609 -0.79 24.70 16.52
CA ASP A 609 -1.20 24.30 17.86
C ASP A 609 -2.74 24.20 18.01
N PRO A 610 -3.25 23.67 19.14
CA PRO A 610 -4.69 23.54 19.35
C PRO A 610 -5.46 24.85 19.25
N SER A 611 -4.81 25.99 19.54
CA SER A 611 -5.41 27.34 19.40
C SER A 611 -5.40 27.88 17.97
N GLY A 612 -4.75 27.17 17.03
CA GLY A 612 -4.67 27.53 15.62
C GLY A 612 -3.51 28.46 15.26
N LYS A 613 -2.51 28.58 16.14
CA LYS A 613 -1.26 29.29 15.86
C LYS A 613 -0.23 28.36 15.23
N PRO A 614 0.46 28.75 14.15
CA PRO A 614 1.53 27.93 13.56
C PRO A 614 2.61 27.55 14.57
N TRP A 615 3.03 26.28 14.59
CA TRP A 615 4.18 25.82 15.38
C TRP A 615 5.49 26.50 14.96
N ASP A 616 5.58 26.85 13.68
CA ASP A 616 6.67 27.60 13.08
C ASP A 616 6.09 28.79 12.29
N PRO A 617 6.10 30.00 12.87
CA PRO A 617 5.58 31.20 12.21
C PRO A 617 6.30 31.56 10.90
N ASP A 618 7.57 31.19 10.75
CA ASP A 618 8.38 31.50 9.57
C ASP A 618 8.04 30.57 8.39
N ARG A 619 7.42 29.42 8.66
CA ARG A 619 6.96 28.44 7.65
C ARG A 619 5.47 28.11 7.82
N LYS A 620 4.64 29.13 8.09
CA LYS A 620 3.20 28.94 8.25
C LYS A 620 2.53 28.51 6.94
N GLN A 621 1.74 27.43 7.01
CA GLN A 621 0.97 26.92 5.88
C GLN A 621 -0.48 27.36 5.95
N VAL A 622 -1.10 27.17 7.11
CA VAL A 622 -2.46 27.58 7.45
C VAL A 622 -2.47 28.15 8.88
N TRP A 623 -3.50 28.91 9.23
CA TRP A 623 -3.72 29.43 10.59
C TRP A 623 -5.19 29.80 10.79
N TRP A 624 -5.61 29.86 12.05
CA TRP A 624 -6.92 30.41 12.40
C TRP A 624 -6.90 31.93 12.34
N ASN A 625 -7.82 32.52 11.59
CA ASN A 625 -7.99 33.98 11.51
C ASN A 625 -9.21 34.41 12.31
N GLU A 626 -8.96 34.93 13.52
CA GLU A 626 -10.00 35.41 14.43
C GLU A 626 -10.88 36.51 13.84
N ALA A 627 -10.36 37.38 12.97
CA ALA A 627 -11.16 38.46 12.39
C ALA A 627 -12.25 37.92 11.43
N THR A 628 -11.95 36.81 10.74
CA THR A 628 -12.86 36.18 9.78
C THR A 628 -13.57 34.94 10.32
N GLN A 629 -13.17 34.46 11.51
CA GLN A 629 -13.61 33.18 12.07
C GLN A 629 -13.46 32.00 11.09
N THR A 630 -12.34 31.95 10.37
CA THR A 630 -12.03 30.87 9.41
C THR A 630 -10.56 30.48 9.40
N TRP A 631 -10.29 29.26 8.95
CA TRP A 631 -8.95 28.81 8.57
C TRP A 631 -8.55 29.41 7.22
N VAL A 632 -7.41 30.10 7.21
CA VAL A 632 -6.82 30.69 6.01
C VAL A 632 -5.37 30.21 5.89
N GLY A 633 -4.72 30.44 4.74
CA GLY A 633 -3.37 29.92 4.56
C GLY A 633 -2.69 30.34 3.26
N ASN A 634 -1.41 30.01 3.22
CA ASN A 634 -0.61 29.92 2.00
C ASN A 634 -0.95 28.64 1.20
N ASP A 635 -1.43 27.60 1.89
CA ASP A 635 -2.06 26.41 1.29
C ASP A 635 -3.58 26.39 1.55
N VAL A 636 -4.31 25.61 0.77
CA VAL A 636 -5.74 25.33 1.02
C VAL A 636 -5.85 24.52 2.32
N PRO A 637 -6.66 24.92 3.32
CA PRO A 637 -6.84 24.14 4.53
C PRO A 637 -7.35 22.73 4.25
N ASP A 638 -6.61 21.72 4.72
CA ASP A 638 -7.04 20.33 4.79
C ASP A 638 -7.90 20.10 6.03
N PHE A 639 -8.97 20.88 6.12
CA PHE A 639 -9.79 21.00 7.32
C PHE A 639 -11.16 21.59 7.00
N LYS A 640 -12.08 21.54 7.97
CA LYS A 640 -13.34 22.28 7.91
C LYS A 640 -13.03 23.76 8.18
N ALA A 641 -13.24 24.61 7.16
CA ALA A 641 -12.76 25.99 7.17
C ALA A 641 -13.38 26.85 8.29
N ASP A 642 -14.61 26.56 8.71
CA ASP A 642 -15.37 27.26 9.76
C ASP A 642 -15.35 26.53 11.12
N SER A 643 -14.49 25.51 11.31
CA SER A 643 -14.34 24.84 12.60
C SER A 643 -13.53 25.69 13.58
N ASN A 644 -14.15 26.07 14.70
CA ASN A 644 -13.51 26.88 15.72
C ASN A 644 -12.44 26.03 16.46
N PRO A 645 -11.22 26.54 16.69
CA PRO A 645 -10.20 25.81 17.46
C PRO A 645 -10.68 25.28 18.82
N LYS A 646 -11.65 25.96 19.45
CA LYS A 646 -12.27 25.54 20.72
C LYS A 646 -13.07 24.24 20.63
N ASP A 647 -13.55 23.86 19.44
CA ASP A 647 -14.33 22.63 19.22
C ASP A 647 -13.44 21.38 19.25
N HIS A 648 -12.11 21.56 19.26
CA HIS A 648 -11.14 20.47 19.27
C HIS A 648 -11.40 19.45 18.15
N MET A 649 -11.69 19.93 16.93
CA MET A 649 -11.72 19.04 15.77
C MET A 649 -10.31 18.58 15.41
N GLY A 650 -10.11 17.27 15.34
CA GLY A 650 -8.79 16.70 15.03
C GLY A 650 -8.35 16.89 13.56
N PRO A 651 -7.05 17.10 13.27
CA PRO A 651 -6.54 17.45 11.94
C PRO A 651 -6.61 16.33 10.88
N PHE A 652 -6.87 15.09 11.27
CA PHE A 652 -6.91 13.94 10.36
C PHE A 652 -8.34 13.65 9.93
N ILE A 653 -8.87 14.51 9.06
CA ILE A 653 -10.31 14.60 8.74
C ILE A 653 -10.93 13.33 8.14
N MET A 654 -10.10 12.43 7.61
CA MET A 654 -10.56 11.16 7.04
C MET A 654 -10.68 10.06 8.09
N ASN A 655 -10.10 10.23 9.29
CA ASN A 655 -10.21 9.26 10.36
C ASN A 655 -11.50 9.50 11.17
N PRO A 656 -12.25 8.44 11.54
CA PRO A 656 -13.41 8.53 12.42
C PRO A 656 -13.15 9.29 13.73
N GLU A 657 -11.93 9.17 14.23
CA GLU A 657 -11.46 9.75 15.48
C GLU A 657 -10.92 11.18 15.33
N GLY A 658 -10.71 11.64 14.09
CA GLY A 658 -10.07 12.94 13.80
C GLY A 658 -8.56 13.00 14.06
N VAL A 659 -7.94 11.92 14.57
CA VAL A 659 -6.53 11.91 14.99
C VAL A 659 -5.66 10.91 14.23
N GLY A 660 -4.34 11.12 14.25
CA GLY A 660 -3.35 10.20 13.71
C GLY A 660 -3.21 8.95 14.59
N ARG A 661 -3.12 7.78 13.95
CA ARG A 661 -3.09 6.49 14.66
C ARG A 661 -1.66 6.03 14.95
N ILE A 662 -1.28 6.02 16.22
CA ILE A 662 -0.10 5.30 16.71
C ILE A 662 -0.46 3.82 16.87
N PHE A 663 -1.53 3.53 17.62
CA PHE A 663 -2.17 2.22 17.64
C PHE A 663 -3.20 2.11 16.52
N GLY A 664 -3.15 1.08 15.68
CA GLY A 664 -4.14 0.83 14.63
C GLY A 664 -5.29 -0.04 15.15
N PRO A 665 -6.48 0.50 15.46
CA PRO A 665 -7.57 -0.28 16.00
C PRO A 665 -8.25 -1.13 14.90
N LEU A 666 -8.95 -2.16 15.33
CA LEU A 666 -9.72 -3.12 14.54
C LEU A 666 -8.86 -3.81 13.47
N ALA A 667 -9.52 -4.35 12.44
CA ALA A 667 -8.91 -5.00 11.30
C ALA A 667 -8.16 -4.05 10.34
N ALA A 668 -7.60 -2.93 10.84
CA ALA A 668 -6.79 -2.01 10.05
C ALA A 668 -5.52 -2.70 9.48
N PHE A 669 -4.95 -3.65 10.24
CA PHE A 669 -3.78 -4.42 9.84
C PHE A 669 -3.99 -5.92 10.13
N ALA A 670 -3.39 -6.78 9.32
CA ALA A 670 -3.45 -8.23 9.44
C ALA A 670 -2.57 -8.76 10.58
N ASP A 671 -1.44 -8.11 10.81
CA ASP A 671 -0.25 -8.60 11.51
C ASP A 671 0.10 -7.78 12.77
N GLY A 672 -0.83 -6.96 13.26
CA GLY A 672 -0.71 -6.28 14.56
C GLY A 672 -1.06 -4.79 14.54
N PRO A 673 -1.58 -4.25 15.66
CA PRO A 673 -1.92 -2.83 15.77
C PRO A 673 -0.69 -1.93 16.04
N PHE A 674 0.41 -2.51 16.50
CA PHE A 674 1.76 -1.94 16.48
C PHE A 674 2.64 -2.76 15.53
N PRO A 675 3.67 -2.15 14.92
CA PRO A 675 4.72 -2.88 14.22
C PRO A 675 5.57 -3.74 15.17
N GLU A 676 5.89 -4.95 14.73
CA GLU A 676 6.74 -5.93 15.40
C GLU A 676 7.80 -6.45 14.42
N HIS A 677 9.00 -6.78 14.90
CA HIS A 677 10.06 -7.29 14.02
C HIS A 677 9.87 -8.78 13.76
N TYR A 678 9.75 -9.12 12.49
CA TYR A 678 9.84 -10.48 11.99
C TYR A 678 10.94 -10.55 10.93
N GLU A 679 11.58 -11.70 10.80
CA GLU A 679 12.57 -11.92 9.74
C GLU A 679 11.90 -12.02 8.36
N PRO A 680 12.60 -11.64 7.26
CA PRO A 680 12.20 -12.02 5.91
C PRO A 680 11.90 -13.53 5.84
N PHE A 681 11.05 -13.93 4.89
CA PHE A 681 10.61 -15.32 4.81
C PHE A 681 11.79 -16.28 4.65
N GLU A 682 12.82 -15.83 3.96
CA GLU A 682 14.13 -16.47 3.87
C GLU A 682 15.17 -15.61 4.59
N SER A 683 15.64 -16.06 5.75
CA SER A 683 16.60 -15.31 6.57
C SER A 683 17.85 -16.14 6.90
N PRO A 684 19.06 -15.53 6.90
CA PRO A 684 20.30 -16.23 7.23
C PRO A 684 20.46 -16.43 8.75
N ILE A 685 19.60 -15.81 9.57
CA ILE A 685 19.65 -15.85 11.02
C ILE A 685 18.32 -16.31 11.60
N THR A 686 18.36 -16.69 12.87
CA THR A 686 17.16 -16.87 13.69
C THR A 686 16.72 -15.49 14.18
N ASN A 687 15.40 -15.21 14.23
CA ASN A 687 14.85 -13.97 14.79
C ASN A 687 15.39 -13.73 16.21
N PRO A 688 16.23 -12.70 16.43
CA PRO A 688 16.85 -12.45 17.74
C PRO A 688 15.88 -11.95 18.80
N LEU A 689 14.75 -11.38 18.38
CA LEU A 689 13.72 -10.84 19.26
C LEU A 689 12.76 -11.93 19.73
N HIS A 690 12.35 -12.81 18.80
CA HIS A 690 11.41 -13.91 19.04
C HIS A 690 11.87 -15.23 18.40
N PRO A 691 12.78 -15.99 19.02
CA PRO A 691 13.31 -17.22 18.42
C PRO A 691 12.25 -18.28 18.09
N ASN A 692 11.08 -18.24 18.73
CA ASN A 692 9.96 -19.16 18.43
C ASN A 692 9.02 -18.66 17.33
N GLN A 693 9.10 -17.38 16.95
CA GLN A 693 8.29 -16.77 15.89
C GLN A 693 9.20 -16.06 14.88
N GLN A 694 9.68 -16.83 13.91
CA GLN A 694 10.69 -16.38 12.95
C GLN A 694 10.16 -15.30 12.00
N THR A 695 9.12 -15.64 11.26
CA THR A 695 8.55 -14.84 10.18
C THR A 695 7.19 -14.27 10.59
N ASN A 696 6.65 -13.35 9.79
CA ASN A 696 5.33 -12.78 10.04
C ASN A 696 4.29 -13.92 10.16
N PRO A 697 3.57 -14.05 11.30
CA PRO A 697 2.72 -15.20 11.59
C PRO A 697 1.52 -15.34 10.66
N VAL A 698 1.17 -14.29 9.93
CA VAL A 698 0.02 -14.28 8.99
C VAL A 698 0.42 -14.04 7.53
N VAL A 699 1.73 -14.17 7.22
CA VAL A 699 2.29 -14.05 5.87
C VAL A 699 1.51 -14.89 4.85
N LYS A 700 1.36 -14.36 3.63
CA LYS A 700 0.70 -15.09 2.54
C LYS A 700 1.75 -15.79 1.69
N LYS A 701 1.64 -17.12 1.60
CA LYS A 701 2.47 -17.99 0.78
C LYS A 701 1.61 -18.82 -0.16
N PHE A 702 2.12 -19.08 -1.35
CA PHE A 702 1.52 -20.05 -2.27
C PHE A 702 2.08 -21.46 -2.02
N THR A 703 1.41 -22.47 -2.58
CA THR A 703 1.65 -23.89 -2.25
C THR A 703 1.64 -24.81 -3.48
N THR A 704 1.81 -24.25 -4.68
CA THR A 704 1.95 -25.03 -5.91
C THR A 704 3.32 -25.70 -5.97
N PRO A 705 3.54 -26.69 -6.86
CA PRO A 705 4.86 -27.29 -7.06
C PRO A 705 5.98 -26.30 -7.47
N ALA A 706 5.61 -25.12 -8.01
CA ALA A 706 6.58 -24.06 -8.33
C ALA A 706 7.03 -23.27 -7.08
N ASP A 707 6.24 -23.26 -6.01
CA ASP A 707 6.50 -22.45 -4.83
C ASP A 707 7.54 -23.12 -3.91
N LYS A 708 8.80 -22.83 -4.20
CA LYS A 708 9.96 -23.31 -3.44
C LYS A 708 10.51 -22.19 -2.57
N TYR A 709 11.03 -22.54 -1.39
CA TYR A 709 11.60 -21.62 -0.41
C TYR A 709 12.95 -22.16 0.09
N GLY A 710 13.98 -21.32 0.09
CA GLY A 710 15.35 -21.67 0.43
C GLY A 710 15.64 -21.50 1.92
N THR A 711 16.46 -22.40 2.45
CA THR A 711 16.93 -22.32 3.84
C THR A 711 18.46 -22.32 3.91
N THR A 712 19.00 -21.92 5.06
CA THR A 712 20.43 -22.01 5.34
C THR A 712 20.93 -23.45 5.39
N LYS A 713 20.07 -24.42 5.73
CA LYS A 713 20.39 -25.87 5.69
C LYS A 713 20.66 -26.35 4.27
N ASP A 714 19.99 -25.76 3.29
CA ASP A 714 20.22 -26.04 1.87
C ASP A 714 21.43 -25.27 1.31
N GLY A 715 22.13 -24.49 2.15
CA GLY A 715 23.30 -23.70 1.79
C GLY A 715 22.99 -22.32 1.20
N PHE A 716 21.74 -21.86 1.20
CA PHE A 716 21.41 -20.48 0.80
C PHE A 716 21.70 -19.55 1.98
N ASN A 717 22.89 -18.93 1.99
CA ASN A 717 23.39 -18.16 3.15
C ASN A 717 23.70 -16.70 2.83
N ILE A 718 23.54 -16.27 1.57
CA ILE A 718 23.79 -14.90 1.14
C ILE A 718 22.45 -14.20 0.95
N ILE A 719 22.29 -13.01 1.54
CA ILE A 719 21.11 -12.18 1.33
C ILE A 719 21.18 -11.56 -0.07
N CYS A 720 20.12 -11.69 -0.86
CA CYS A 720 19.97 -11.00 -2.13
C CYS A 720 18.93 -9.89 -2.01
N THR A 721 19.25 -8.73 -2.59
CA THR A 721 18.30 -7.65 -2.78
C THR A 721 18.30 -7.17 -4.23
N THR A 722 17.11 -6.87 -4.77
CA THR A 722 16.95 -6.36 -6.14
C THR A 722 16.64 -4.87 -6.13
N TYR A 723 17.21 -4.09 -7.06
CA TYR A 723 17.05 -2.63 -7.05
C TYR A 723 17.14 -2.00 -8.44
N ARG A 724 17.15 -0.65 -8.49
CA ARG A 724 17.20 0.15 -9.71
C ARG A 724 18.50 0.97 -9.85
N LEU A 725 18.88 1.24 -11.09
CA LEU A 725 19.91 2.17 -11.52
C LEU A 725 19.25 3.41 -12.13
N THR A 726 19.92 4.55 -12.06
CA THR A 726 19.40 5.82 -12.58
C THR A 726 19.13 5.77 -14.09
N GLU A 727 19.97 5.01 -14.79
CA GLU A 727 20.04 4.90 -16.24
C GLU A 727 18.88 4.08 -16.83
N HIS A 728 18.20 3.26 -16.03
CA HIS A 728 17.14 2.40 -16.54
C HIS A 728 15.82 2.50 -15.78
N TYR A 729 14.73 2.43 -16.53
CA TYR A 729 13.39 2.36 -15.99
C TYR A 729 12.80 0.96 -16.18
N HIS A 730 12.76 0.20 -15.08
CA HIS A 730 12.26 -1.19 -15.06
C HIS A 730 12.86 -2.00 -16.22
N TYR A 731 12.00 -2.69 -16.97
CA TYR A 731 12.32 -3.50 -18.15
C TYR A 731 11.96 -2.76 -19.46
N TRP A 732 11.85 -1.43 -19.42
CA TRP A 732 11.39 -0.60 -20.53
C TRP A 732 12.54 0.02 -21.30
N THR A 733 13.42 0.77 -20.63
CA THR A 733 14.48 1.55 -21.33
C THR A 733 15.61 0.70 -21.89
N LYS A 734 15.60 -0.63 -21.70
CA LYS A 734 16.42 -1.57 -22.48
C LYS A 734 16.06 -1.60 -23.98
N ASN A 735 14.99 -0.88 -24.37
CA ASN A 735 14.63 -0.60 -25.75
C ASN A 735 15.10 0.77 -26.24
N ASN A 736 15.91 1.52 -25.45
CA ASN A 736 16.45 2.82 -25.83
C ASN A 736 17.99 2.74 -25.97
N PRO A 737 18.56 2.99 -27.17
CA PRO A 737 20.00 2.88 -27.41
C PRO A 737 20.88 3.71 -26.45
N MET A 738 20.46 4.91 -26.07
CA MET A 738 21.23 5.77 -25.17
C MET A 738 21.31 5.17 -23.77
N ASN A 739 20.20 4.62 -23.26
CA ASN A 739 20.19 3.99 -21.94
C ASN A 739 21.05 2.71 -21.92
N VAL A 740 20.97 1.90 -22.98
CA VAL A 740 21.73 0.65 -23.05
C VAL A 740 23.23 0.91 -23.17
N GLN A 741 23.67 1.97 -23.86
CA GLN A 741 25.10 2.34 -23.90
C GLN A 741 25.68 2.68 -22.52
N LEU A 742 24.86 3.20 -21.60
CA LEU A 742 25.32 3.55 -20.25
C LEU A 742 25.48 2.31 -19.35
N ILE A 743 24.58 1.32 -19.47
CA ILE A 743 24.63 0.05 -18.71
C ILE A 743 24.38 -1.12 -19.69
N PRO A 744 25.42 -1.56 -20.41
CA PRO A 744 25.26 -2.49 -21.54
C PRO A 744 25.08 -3.95 -21.15
N GLU A 745 25.49 -4.35 -19.94
CA GLU A 745 25.46 -5.74 -19.50
C GLU A 745 24.84 -5.87 -18.10
N PRO A 746 24.15 -7.00 -17.81
CA PRO A 746 23.71 -7.31 -16.45
C PRO A 746 24.90 -7.57 -15.54
N PHE A 747 24.81 -7.10 -14.29
CA PHE A 747 25.82 -7.36 -13.27
C PHE A 747 25.22 -7.68 -11.89
N VAL A 748 26.05 -8.23 -11.01
CA VAL A 748 25.76 -8.46 -9.59
C VAL A 748 26.80 -7.68 -8.78
N GLU A 749 26.34 -6.82 -7.88
CA GLU A 749 27.22 -6.15 -6.91
C GLU A 749 27.62 -7.14 -5.81
N ILE A 750 28.91 -7.41 -5.71
CA ILE A 750 29.48 -8.40 -4.79
C ILE A 750 30.48 -7.68 -3.86
N PRO A 751 30.36 -7.82 -2.53
CA PRO A 751 31.36 -7.34 -1.58
C PRO A 751 32.76 -7.87 -1.91
N VAL A 752 33.80 -7.05 -1.73
CA VAL A 752 35.20 -7.44 -1.99
C VAL A 752 35.58 -8.70 -1.21
N GLU A 753 35.20 -8.78 0.06
CA GLU A 753 35.52 -9.88 0.95
C GLU A 753 34.88 -11.19 0.48
N LEU A 754 33.60 -11.17 0.13
CA LEU A 754 32.92 -12.35 -0.43
C LEU A 754 33.54 -12.78 -1.76
N ALA A 755 33.91 -11.82 -2.61
CA ALA A 755 34.55 -12.12 -3.89
C ALA A 755 35.92 -12.81 -3.68
N ASN A 756 36.70 -12.35 -2.70
CA ASN A 756 37.98 -12.98 -2.34
C ASN A 756 37.79 -14.41 -1.82
N ASP A 757 36.83 -14.62 -0.90
CA ASP A 757 36.53 -15.94 -0.33
C ASP A 757 36.12 -16.95 -1.41
N LEU A 758 35.45 -16.49 -2.47
CA LEU A 758 34.98 -17.31 -3.59
C LEU A 758 35.93 -17.33 -4.80
N GLY A 759 37.05 -16.61 -4.75
CA GLY A 759 37.98 -16.50 -5.88
C GLY A 759 37.40 -15.81 -7.14
N ILE A 760 36.43 -14.91 -6.96
CA ILE A 760 35.74 -14.16 -8.02
C ILE A 760 36.46 -12.82 -8.26
N LYS A 761 36.77 -12.51 -9.53
CA LYS A 761 37.32 -11.22 -9.94
C LYS A 761 36.24 -10.34 -10.59
N GLY A 762 36.44 -9.02 -10.56
CA GLY A 762 35.58 -8.10 -11.31
C GLY A 762 35.55 -8.45 -12.79
N GLY A 763 34.35 -8.49 -13.38
CA GLY A 763 34.13 -8.87 -14.78
C GLY A 763 33.99 -10.37 -15.05
N ASP A 764 34.27 -11.24 -14.08
CA ASP A 764 33.98 -12.68 -14.20
C ASP A 764 32.47 -12.90 -14.40
N ASN A 765 32.10 -13.94 -15.14
CA ASN A 765 30.73 -14.42 -15.12
C ASN A 765 30.47 -15.13 -13.78
N VAL A 766 29.34 -14.80 -13.16
CA VAL A 766 28.89 -15.43 -11.92
C VAL A 766 27.48 -15.94 -12.08
N LYS A 767 27.17 -17.00 -11.34
CA LYS A 767 25.84 -17.58 -11.25
C LYS A 767 25.32 -17.39 -9.83
N VAL A 768 24.19 -16.70 -9.72
CA VAL A 768 23.44 -16.54 -8.48
C VAL A 768 22.30 -17.55 -8.50
N THR A 769 22.20 -18.39 -7.48
CA THR A 769 21.19 -19.46 -7.41
C THR A 769 20.33 -19.31 -6.17
N SER A 770 19.00 -19.30 -6.32
CA SER A 770 18.03 -19.42 -5.21
C SER A 770 17.34 -20.80 -5.27
N ALA A 771 16.44 -21.12 -4.33
CA ALA A 771 15.70 -22.39 -4.37
C ALA A 771 14.78 -22.57 -5.59
N ARG A 772 14.55 -21.49 -6.36
CA ARG A 772 13.67 -21.48 -7.53
C ARG A 772 14.43 -21.66 -8.84
N SER A 773 15.51 -20.90 -9.01
CA SER A 773 16.24 -20.81 -10.28
C SER A 773 17.63 -20.22 -10.07
N TYR A 774 18.35 -20.00 -11.16
CA TYR A 774 19.58 -19.22 -11.21
C TYR A 774 19.46 -18.00 -12.13
N TYR A 775 20.43 -17.09 -12.01
CA TYR A 775 20.66 -15.90 -12.84
C TYR A 775 22.16 -15.76 -13.10
N VAL A 776 22.55 -15.51 -14.35
CA VAL A 776 23.96 -15.34 -14.74
C VAL A 776 24.21 -13.90 -15.19
N ALA A 777 25.27 -13.29 -14.67
CA ALA A 777 25.64 -11.91 -14.95
C ALA A 777 27.12 -11.65 -14.63
N LYS A 778 27.61 -10.44 -14.93
CA LYS A 778 28.98 -10.01 -14.61
C LYS A 778 29.15 -9.72 -13.12
N ALA A 779 30.29 -10.08 -12.55
CA ALA A 779 30.66 -9.70 -11.20
C ALA A 779 31.09 -8.22 -11.16
N PHE A 780 30.32 -7.38 -10.45
CA PHE A 780 30.75 -6.05 -10.03
C PHE A 780 31.26 -6.12 -8.58
N VAL A 781 32.53 -6.47 -8.43
CA VAL A 781 33.20 -6.50 -7.11
C VAL A 781 33.39 -5.08 -6.59
N THR A 782 32.90 -4.78 -5.38
CA THR A 782 32.78 -3.40 -4.88
C THR A 782 32.91 -3.29 -3.35
N LYS A 783 33.46 -2.16 -2.88
CA LYS A 783 33.51 -1.78 -1.45
C LYS A 783 32.23 -1.09 -0.97
N ARG A 784 31.26 -0.87 -1.86
CA ARG A 784 29.99 -0.19 -1.55
C ARG A 784 29.05 -1.05 -0.72
N ILE A 785 29.33 -2.34 -0.61
CA ILE A 785 28.62 -3.28 0.25
C ILE A 785 29.69 -3.96 1.10
N LYS A 786 29.52 -3.93 2.42
CA LYS A 786 30.47 -4.51 3.36
C LYS A 786 29.91 -5.78 4.02
N PRO A 787 30.76 -6.72 4.48
CA PRO A 787 30.36 -7.76 5.43
C PRO A 787 29.68 -7.14 6.67
N MET A 788 28.70 -7.84 7.23
CA MET A 788 28.00 -7.41 8.44
C MET A 788 28.03 -8.50 9.50
N THR A 789 28.30 -8.13 10.74
CA THR A 789 28.08 -9.02 11.89
C THR A 789 26.64 -8.87 12.33
N VAL A 790 25.85 -9.93 12.22
CA VAL A 790 24.42 -9.94 12.56
C VAL A 790 24.15 -11.10 13.49
N ASP A 791 23.65 -10.78 14.70
CA ASP A 791 23.48 -11.73 15.80
C ASP A 791 24.70 -12.65 16.02
N GLY A 792 25.90 -12.04 16.04
CA GLY A 792 27.18 -12.75 16.19
C GLY A 792 27.64 -13.56 14.98
N LYS A 793 26.89 -13.53 13.87
CA LYS A 793 27.23 -14.27 12.64
C LYS A 793 27.74 -13.37 11.54
N MET A 794 28.71 -13.92 10.82
CA MET A 794 29.17 -13.46 9.53
C MET A 794 28.01 -13.41 8.51
N VAL A 795 27.42 -12.27 8.11
CA VAL A 795 26.41 -12.23 7.01
C VAL A 795 26.85 -11.38 5.81
N TYR A 796 26.77 -11.97 4.61
CA TYR A 796 26.97 -11.27 3.35
C TYR A 796 25.64 -10.94 2.66
N GLN A 797 25.66 -9.85 1.92
CA GLN A 797 24.58 -9.45 1.04
C GLN A 797 25.11 -9.03 -0.33
N ILE A 798 24.36 -9.37 -1.37
CA ILE A 798 24.63 -9.00 -2.75
C ILE A 798 23.45 -8.23 -3.33
N GLY A 799 23.73 -7.47 -4.38
CA GLY A 799 22.76 -6.60 -5.00
C GLY A 799 22.62 -6.84 -6.50
N ILE A 800 21.39 -6.95 -7.02
CA ILE A 800 21.14 -7.17 -8.46
C ILE A 800 20.22 -6.07 -9.03
N PRO A 801 20.65 -5.29 -10.05
CA PRO A 801 19.77 -4.42 -10.81
C PRO A 801 18.72 -5.21 -11.59
N ILE A 802 17.49 -4.70 -11.65
CA ILE A 802 16.37 -5.41 -12.30
C ILE A 802 16.27 -5.22 -13.82
N HIS A 803 17.17 -4.49 -14.46
CA HIS A 803 16.82 -3.83 -15.74
C HIS A 803 16.90 -4.69 -16.99
N GLN A 804 17.50 -5.86 -16.88
CA GLN A 804 17.85 -6.70 -18.02
C GLN A 804 16.90 -7.89 -18.14
N GLY A 805 16.73 -8.37 -19.37
CA GLY A 805 15.89 -9.52 -19.71
C GLY A 805 16.22 -10.03 -21.10
N TYR A 806 15.43 -10.98 -21.62
CA TYR A 806 15.71 -11.62 -22.90
C TYR A 806 15.12 -10.87 -24.12
N ARG A 807 14.46 -9.73 -23.90
CA ARG A 807 14.06 -8.78 -24.94
C ARG A 807 14.82 -7.46 -24.78
N GLY A 808 15.01 -6.73 -25.87
CA GLY A 808 15.65 -5.41 -25.88
C GLY A 808 15.92 -4.96 -27.31
N ILE A 809 16.80 -3.96 -27.48
CA ILE A 809 17.29 -3.58 -28.81
C ILE A 809 18.10 -4.72 -29.44
N GLN A 810 18.09 -4.80 -30.78
CA GLN A 810 18.69 -5.91 -31.53
C GLN A 810 20.22 -5.91 -31.42
N GLU A 811 20.81 -4.73 -31.32
CA GLU A 811 22.25 -4.48 -31.27
C GLU A 811 22.93 -5.10 -30.05
N ASP A 812 22.18 -5.32 -28.97
CA ASP A 812 22.68 -5.89 -27.71
C ASP A 812 22.08 -7.27 -27.41
N ALA A 813 21.51 -7.95 -28.41
CA ALA A 813 20.91 -9.28 -28.26
C ALA A 813 21.87 -10.29 -27.59
N ASP A 814 23.17 -10.23 -27.91
CA ASP A 814 24.19 -11.12 -27.34
C ASP A 814 24.68 -10.71 -25.94
N ARG A 815 24.33 -9.50 -25.47
CA ARG A 815 24.72 -8.93 -24.17
C ARG A 815 23.60 -8.93 -23.15
N ASN A 816 22.36 -9.13 -23.61
CA ASN A 816 21.17 -9.20 -22.78
C ASN A 816 21.23 -10.34 -21.78
N ALA A 817 20.59 -10.14 -20.61
CA ALA A 817 20.42 -11.22 -19.65
C ALA A 817 19.58 -12.34 -20.27
N ARG A 818 20.12 -13.57 -20.28
CA ARG A 818 19.38 -14.74 -20.80
C ARG A 818 18.18 -15.13 -19.93
N THR A 819 18.09 -14.60 -18.71
CA THR A 819 17.01 -14.89 -17.76
C THR A 819 16.64 -13.63 -17.00
N ILE A 820 15.42 -13.57 -16.44
CA ILE A 820 14.97 -12.46 -15.61
C ILE A 820 15.41 -12.67 -14.16
N VAL A 821 15.87 -11.60 -13.49
CA VAL A 821 16.29 -11.66 -12.08
C VAL A 821 15.19 -12.16 -11.14
N ASN A 822 13.93 -11.82 -11.41
CA ASN A 822 12.79 -12.24 -10.61
C ASN A 822 12.48 -13.75 -10.70
N ARG A 823 13.21 -14.53 -11.52
CA ARG A 823 13.24 -15.99 -11.34
C ARG A 823 13.85 -16.41 -10.00
N LEU A 824 14.63 -15.53 -9.35
CA LEU A 824 15.23 -15.81 -8.06
C LEU A 824 14.29 -15.55 -6.88
N SER A 825 13.35 -14.62 -7.02
CA SER A 825 12.58 -14.07 -5.89
C SER A 825 11.47 -15.03 -5.43
N PRO A 826 11.17 -15.07 -4.12
CA PRO A 826 10.14 -15.95 -3.57
C PRO A 826 8.71 -15.48 -3.87
N THR A 827 7.78 -16.44 -3.94
CA THR A 827 6.34 -16.22 -4.13
C THR A 827 5.62 -16.07 -2.79
N VAL A 828 6.09 -15.15 -1.95
CA VAL A 828 5.46 -14.74 -0.69
C VAL A 828 5.09 -13.26 -0.74
N THR A 829 4.04 -12.86 -0.03
CA THR A 829 3.56 -11.47 -0.06
C THR A 829 3.20 -10.92 1.32
N ASP A 830 3.29 -9.60 1.47
CA ASP A 830 2.73 -8.84 2.60
C ASP A 830 1.24 -9.19 2.81
N PRO A 831 0.79 -9.47 4.04
CA PRO A 831 -0.57 -9.93 4.29
C PRO A 831 -1.64 -8.84 4.20
N ASN A 832 -1.24 -7.57 4.08
CA ASN A 832 -2.14 -6.43 3.95
C ASN A 832 -2.25 -5.96 2.49
N ALA A 833 -1.10 -5.70 1.86
CA ALA A 833 -1.00 -5.11 0.53
C ALA A 833 -0.79 -6.15 -0.59
N TYR A 834 -0.51 -7.41 -0.25
CA TYR A 834 -0.21 -8.48 -1.20
C TYR A 834 1.00 -8.18 -2.11
N THR A 835 1.90 -7.31 -1.66
CA THR A 835 3.15 -6.99 -2.36
C THR A 835 4.19 -8.10 -2.14
N PRO A 836 4.86 -8.61 -3.19
CA PRO A 836 5.87 -9.64 -3.03
C PRO A 836 7.15 -9.20 -2.34
N GLU A 837 7.84 -10.17 -1.73
CA GLU A 837 9.15 -9.97 -1.10
C GLU A 837 10.29 -10.03 -2.12
N PHE A 838 10.72 -8.86 -2.59
CA PHE A 838 11.80 -8.72 -3.58
C PHE A 838 13.11 -8.17 -2.99
N LYS A 839 13.08 -7.71 -1.74
CA LYS A 839 14.16 -6.92 -1.14
C LYS A 839 15.02 -7.68 -0.13
N GLY A 840 14.59 -8.85 0.32
CA GLY A 840 15.40 -9.74 1.15
C GLY A 840 14.98 -11.19 0.93
N PHE A 841 15.83 -11.97 0.29
CA PHE A 841 15.67 -13.42 0.13
C PHE A 841 17.06 -14.07 0.03
N LEU A 842 17.14 -15.41 0.07
CA LEU A 842 18.42 -16.11 0.18
C LEU A 842 18.89 -16.72 -1.16
N VAL A 843 20.21 -16.63 -1.38
CA VAL A 843 20.90 -17.16 -2.56
C VAL A 843 22.24 -17.80 -2.23
N LYS A 844 22.78 -18.51 -3.22
CA LYS A 844 24.19 -18.94 -3.37
C LYS A 844 24.84 -18.14 -4.49
N LEU A 845 26.16 -18.01 -4.44
CA LEU A 845 26.97 -17.37 -5.45
C LEU A 845 28.12 -18.30 -5.84
N GLU A 846 28.30 -18.54 -7.14
CA GLU A 846 29.37 -19.35 -7.70
C GLU A 846 29.93 -18.69 -8.96
N LYS A 847 31.20 -19.00 -9.30
CA LYS A 847 31.78 -18.63 -10.60
C LYS A 847 31.13 -19.46 -11.71
N ALA A 848 30.82 -18.85 -12.86
CA ALA A 848 30.08 -19.46 -13.96
C ALA A 848 30.94 -19.78 -15.19
#